data_AF-A0A9E0S838-F1
#
_entry.id   AF-A0A9E0S838-F1
#
_cell.length_a   1.000
_cell.length_b   1.000
_cell.length_c   1.000
_cell.angle_alpha   90.00
_cell.angle_beta   90.00
_cell.angle_gamma   90.00
#
_symmetry.space_group_name_H-M   'P 1'
#
loop_
_entity.id
_entity.type
_entity.pdbx_description
1 polymer ?
#
loop_
_entity_poly.entity_id
_entity_poly.type
_entity_poly.pdbx_seq_one_letter_code
_entity_poly.pdbx_strand_id
1 'polypeptide(L)'
;MPNFKKLLVCFAFSIFITACATYKAQYKEEEDATVELPNKEIDKTFYLIGDAGVSPMGGMSQALTAFNNHIAARNTEDDYTIFLGDNIYPDGLPSENDPHRAMAENALNGQLKSVENFKGDVLFIPGNHDWYANGLKGLKRQEKYIEDALGKNTFQPENGCPLEDIDINENIKLIVIDTQWYLENWNSNPTINDECEIKTRERFFLELEGELKKAQNKTIVLAMHHPMYTNGTHGGQFAAEKHLYPTQSKIPVPVFSSLIAQVRTQGGVSIQDRYNERYNELMKRLETLVFDSENLVVVSGHEHTLQYIENERIKQIVSGSGAKESSATLSNNGFFSYGGQGFAELTIFKDGSSWVTIYGVENGEPKKMFTKEVYPPTKDYDVSDLPDSFPQEIETSVYTAEETDKSGFFESVWGDHYRDVYSTKITAKVATLDTLYGGLEIVRAGGGHQTRSLRLKTKDGRELNMRALRKSATQYLQTVMFKDTYIQDDFEQTAIEGLIQDFYTAAHPYAFMVVPELSDAAKIYHTNPRIFYIPKHKYLGKYNNDYGGELYMIEERPEENYTDERNFGYADDIESTHDIIEKVREDEKYKIDENAYVRARLFDMLIGDWDRHQDQWRWAQFDQENGDKWFRPIPRDRDQVFSNFDGALLDVMRIISGSTKQLQVYDSELKDIEWMNAAGVKLDRVMVQQSTKEKWLEHAQFLQDNITDEVIDSAFLNVPEAAQDSTLMEIKEHLKGRRANLRDIATRYYEFLNELVILTGTDKDDYIEVQRIGDKQTRVIISRIKDGEKADVLVDKVFHKDVTKELWIYGLDDKDIFEVTGKANNLIFTRLIGGQENDTYIIKAGRRIKVYDHESKPNTVQENKGGTIRFTDVYKLNLFDFQKYITTNSVITPAIGFNPDDGVSLGLQYVKTKNGFQRNPFSQEHRFRGGYFFATSGFSLIYDGEFANIMNDWNLHIGGQFTSENFTNNFFGFGNETVNNDDELDLDYNRVKTSIYMAKAGIIKKGNFGSDYGFRAVFEAIEIGNTDGRFITDIVPSSTEDFYERRIFGALEAEYNYKSFDNQLNPTRGMTFLLNVGGKTEFENSKFTYGYVNTNLGFYNAITKNRKLVLKTDARAQFRFGDDLIFYQAANIGGQNGLRGFRTERFTGKNSFVGSADVRYSFNSFKTSTLPLQIGVFGGFDVGRVWLKNDFSEKWHNDYGGGLWITAAESLSGTFNLFNSTEGLRFSFGFGLNF
;
A
#
# COMPACT_ATOMS: atom_id res chain seq x y z
N MET A 1 22.75 -37.34 -36.51
CA MET A 1 21.69 -37.03 -35.51
C MET A 1 21.78 -37.71 -34.14
N PRO A 2 22.52 -38.82 -33.87
CA PRO A 2 22.51 -39.43 -32.52
C PRO A 2 23.31 -38.65 -31.45
N ASN A 3 24.30 -37.84 -31.84
CA ASN A 3 25.07 -37.03 -30.90
C ASN A 3 24.30 -35.83 -30.35
N PHE A 4 23.30 -35.30 -31.07
CA PHE A 4 22.50 -34.16 -30.61
C PHE A 4 21.57 -34.57 -29.46
N LYS A 5 20.96 -35.76 -29.51
CA LYS A 5 20.17 -36.31 -28.39
C LYS A 5 21.01 -36.58 -27.14
N LYS A 6 22.25 -37.09 -27.30
CA LYS A 6 23.16 -37.27 -26.17
C LYS A 6 23.63 -35.94 -25.59
N LEU A 7 23.88 -34.93 -26.43
CA LEU A 7 24.19 -33.58 -25.98
C LEU A 7 23.01 -32.96 -25.24
N LEU A 8 21.78 -33.12 -25.73
CA LEU A 8 20.56 -32.61 -25.10
C LEU A 8 20.25 -33.31 -23.78
N VAL A 9 20.50 -34.62 -23.69
CA VAL A 9 20.38 -35.37 -22.43
C VAL A 9 21.50 -34.97 -21.46
N CYS A 10 22.74 -34.80 -21.92
CA CYS A 10 23.82 -34.31 -21.06
C CYS A 10 23.60 -32.85 -20.63
N PHE A 11 23.05 -32.00 -21.50
CA PHE A 11 22.69 -30.60 -21.22
C PHE A 11 21.52 -30.53 -20.24
N ALA A 12 20.48 -31.34 -20.45
CA ALA A 12 19.39 -31.51 -19.48
C ALA A 12 19.90 -32.04 -18.14
N PHE A 13 20.82 -33.02 -18.13
CA PHE A 13 21.40 -33.57 -16.91
C PHE A 13 22.36 -32.59 -16.22
N SER A 14 23.06 -31.71 -16.96
CA SER A 14 23.90 -30.67 -16.37
C SER A 14 23.11 -29.46 -15.87
N ILE A 15 21.93 -29.19 -16.44
CA ILE A 15 20.94 -28.25 -15.86
C ILE A 15 20.42 -28.75 -14.50
N PHE A 16 20.35 -30.07 -14.27
CA PHE A 16 20.01 -30.63 -12.96
C PHE A 16 21.15 -30.54 -11.92
N ILE A 17 22.38 -30.17 -12.30
CA ILE A 17 23.56 -30.18 -11.40
C ILE A 17 23.90 -28.77 -10.86
N THR A 18 23.19 -27.72 -11.28
CA THR A 18 23.40 -26.36 -10.74
C THR A 18 22.63 -26.15 -9.43
N ALA A 19 23.36 -26.26 -8.31
CA ALA A 19 23.04 -25.77 -6.96
C ALA A 19 21.62 -26.06 -6.42
N CYS A 20 21.31 -27.34 -6.16
CA CYS A 20 20.14 -27.71 -5.37
C CYS A 20 20.26 -27.21 -3.92
N ALA A 21 19.14 -26.82 -3.32
CA ALA A 21 19.06 -26.56 -1.89
C ALA A 21 19.56 -27.77 -1.08
N THR A 22 20.32 -27.52 -0.01
CA THR A 22 21.02 -28.53 0.79
C THR A 22 20.94 -28.22 2.28
N TYR A 23 21.27 -29.20 3.12
CA TYR A 23 21.40 -29.03 4.57
C TYR A 23 22.81 -28.57 4.99
N LYS A 24 23.80 -28.70 4.09
CA LYS A 24 25.18 -28.32 4.37
C LYS A 24 25.37 -26.81 4.39
N ALA A 25 26.35 -26.35 5.18
CA ALA A 25 26.73 -24.95 5.20
C ALA A 25 27.30 -24.52 3.84
N GLN A 26 26.93 -23.32 3.40
CA GLN A 26 27.38 -22.68 2.18
C GLN A 26 27.84 -21.26 2.50
N TYR A 27 28.96 -20.87 1.90
CA TYR A 27 29.62 -19.58 2.15
C TYR A 27 29.79 -18.84 0.83
N LYS A 28 29.63 -17.51 0.87
CA LYS A 28 30.03 -16.66 -0.25
C LYS A 28 31.55 -16.56 -0.32
N GLU A 29 32.18 -16.35 0.83
CA GLU A 29 33.63 -16.37 1.03
C GLU A 29 33.96 -17.43 2.10
N GLU A 30 34.79 -18.42 1.76
CA GLU A 30 35.13 -19.52 2.70
C GLU A 30 35.90 -19.04 3.94
N GLU A 31 36.54 -17.87 3.86
CA GLU A 31 37.29 -17.27 4.97
C GLU A 31 36.38 -16.91 6.16
N ASP A 32 35.11 -16.52 5.88
CA ASP A 32 34.11 -16.11 6.89
C ASP A 32 33.80 -17.24 7.91
N ALA A 33 34.14 -18.50 7.60
CA ALA A 33 34.00 -19.64 8.53
C ALA A 33 35.05 -19.66 9.65
N THR A 34 36.15 -18.93 9.48
CA THR A 34 37.31 -18.94 10.39
C THR A 34 37.59 -17.59 11.04
N VAL A 35 36.80 -16.56 10.71
CA VAL A 35 36.92 -15.22 11.30
C VAL A 35 36.63 -15.28 12.80
N GLU A 36 37.42 -14.55 13.58
CA GLU A 36 37.19 -14.34 15.00
C GLU A 36 36.58 -12.96 15.23
N LEU A 37 35.76 -12.85 16.27
CA LEU A 37 35.23 -11.56 16.69
C LEU A 37 36.39 -10.62 17.09
N PRO A 38 36.32 -9.32 16.74
CA PRO A 38 37.35 -8.37 17.11
C PRO A 38 37.38 -8.19 18.63
N ASN A 39 38.57 -8.03 19.19
CA ASN A 39 38.75 -7.74 20.61
C ASN A 39 38.46 -6.24 20.89
N LYS A 40 37.18 -5.91 21.02
CA LYS A 40 36.66 -4.56 21.32
C LYS A 40 35.70 -4.61 22.51
N GLU A 41 35.41 -3.46 23.10
CA GLU A 41 34.43 -3.35 24.19
C GLU A 41 33.01 -3.53 23.65
N ILE A 42 32.36 -4.61 24.08
CA ILE A 42 30.98 -4.96 23.73
C ILE A 42 30.04 -3.98 24.44
N ASP A 43 29.05 -3.46 23.71
CA ASP A 43 27.92 -2.74 24.29
C ASP A 43 26.83 -3.73 24.69
N LYS A 44 26.32 -4.50 23.71
CA LYS A 44 25.27 -5.52 23.91
C LYS A 44 25.44 -6.71 22.97
N THR A 45 25.04 -7.89 23.44
CA THR A 45 24.89 -9.10 22.61
C THR A 45 23.43 -9.55 22.57
N PHE A 46 22.93 -9.86 21.37
CA PHE A 46 21.61 -10.44 21.14
C PHE A 46 21.75 -11.88 20.66
N TYR A 47 21.24 -12.83 21.43
CA TYR A 47 21.11 -14.24 21.04
C TYR A 47 19.75 -14.45 20.37
N LEU A 48 19.76 -15.03 19.16
CA LEU A 48 18.61 -15.07 18.26
C LEU A 48 18.23 -16.52 17.96
N ILE A 49 17.03 -16.94 18.37
CA ILE A 49 16.57 -18.34 18.24
C ILE A 49 15.09 -18.35 17.81
N GLY A 50 14.80 -18.73 16.58
CA GLY A 50 13.43 -18.95 16.08
C GLY A 50 13.12 -20.43 15.92
N ASP A 51 11.84 -20.76 15.75
CA ASP A 51 11.36 -22.11 15.45
C ASP A 51 11.75 -23.15 16.51
N ALA A 52 11.70 -22.74 17.78
CA ALA A 52 12.08 -23.56 18.92
C ALA A 52 10.93 -24.39 19.50
N GLY A 53 9.76 -24.38 18.87
CA GLY A 53 8.52 -24.99 19.37
C GLY A 53 8.42 -26.51 19.35
N VAL A 54 9.53 -27.24 19.22
CA VAL A 54 9.57 -28.71 19.31
C VAL A 54 10.73 -29.14 20.21
N SER A 55 10.42 -29.87 21.29
CA SER A 55 11.43 -30.47 22.17
C SER A 55 11.03 -31.88 22.61
N PRO A 56 11.98 -32.78 22.93
CA PRO A 56 11.69 -34.04 23.60
C PRO A 56 10.91 -33.80 24.90
N MET A 57 10.07 -34.76 25.31
CA MET A 57 9.30 -34.64 26.56
C MET A 57 10.24 -34.48 27.76
N GLY A 58 10.12 -33.37 28.50
CA GLY A 58 10.98 -32.98 29.63
C GLY A 58 12.41 -32.56 29.25
N GLY A 59 12.70 -32.40 27.96
CA GLY A 59 14.03 -32.09 27.43
C GLY A 59 14.07 -30.81 26.59
N MET A 60 15.20 -30.60 25.93
CA MET A 60 15.45 -29.48 25.02
C MET A 60 15.78 -30.04 23.62
N SER A 61 15.51 -29.28 22.57
CA SER A 61 16.03 -29.58 21.23
C SER A 61 17.57 -29.57 21.22
N GLN A 62 18.19 -30.03 20.13
CA GLN A 62 19.66 -30.03 20.05
C GLN A 62 20.22 -28.60 20.02
N ALA A 63 19.56 -27.68 19.29
CA ALA A 63 19.94 -26.26 19.30
C ALA A 63 19.73 -25.60 20.66
N LEU A 64 18.62 -25.85 21.36
CA LEU A 64 18.40 -25.31 22.71
C LEU A 64 19.40 -25.87 23.72
N THR A 65 19.81 -27.14 23.58
CA THR A 65 20.88 -27.73 24.40
C THR A 65 22.23 -27.04 24.13
N ALA A 66 22.59 -26.88 22.85
CA ALA A 66 23.83 -26.20 22.47
C ALA A 66 23.85 -24.74 22.91
N PHE A 67 22.73 -24.04 22.81
CA PHE A 67 22.56 -22.67 23.28
C PHE A 67 22.71 -22.58 24.80
N ASN A 68 22.02 -23.45 25.57
CA ASN A 68 22.14 -23.49 27.02
C ASN A 68 23.59 -23.70 27.47
N ASN A 69 24.32 -24.62 26.83
CA ASN A 69 25.75 -24.83 27.09
C ASN A 69 26.60 -23.61 26.70
N HIS A 70 26.24 -22.92 25.60
CA HIS A 70 26.95 -21.73 25.12
C HIS A 70 26.90 -20.55 26.09
N ILE A 71 25.74 -20.33 26.71
CA ILE A 71 25.53 -19.21 27.65
C ILE A 71 26.01 -19.53 29.06
N ALA A 72 26.01 -20.81 29.47
CA ALA A 72 26.39 -21.23 30.83
C ALA A 72 27.83 -20.83 31.22
N ALA A 73 28.71 -20.66 30.22
CA ALA A 73 30.10 -20.27 30.42
C ALA A 73 30.38 -18.75 30.27
N ARG A 74 29.35 -17.93 30.04
CA ARG A 74 29.48 -16.49 29.74
C ARG A 74 28.83 -15.61 30.80
N ASN A 75 29.29 -14.36 30.88
CA ASN A 75 28.58 -13.33 31.62
C ASN A 75 27.51 -12.72 30.70
N THR A 76 26.25 -12.87 31.05
CA THR A 76 25.11 -12.46 30.20
C THR A 76 24.21 -11.41 30.86
N GLU A 77 24.66 -10.79 31.96
CA GLU A 77 23.85 -9.85 32.76
C GLU A 77 23.32 -8.66 31.94
N ASP A 78 24.06 -8.28 30.90
CA ASP A 78 23.73 -7.17 30.02
C ASP A 78 23.16 -7.60 28.65
N ASP A 79 23.00 -8.90 28.40
CA ASP A 79 22.65 -9.44 27.08
C ASP A 79 21.14 -9.66 26.91
N TYR A 80 20.71 -9.87 25.66
CA TYR A 80 19.33 -10.20 25.32
C TYR A 80 19.24 -11.59 24.67
N THR A 81 18.25 -12.39 25.06
CA THR A 81 17.85 -13.58 24.29
C THR A 81 16.48 -13.34 23.68
N ILE A 82 16.38 -13.46 22.36
CA ILE A 82 15.13 -13.25 21.60
C ILE A 82 14.70 -14.56 20.93
N PHE A 83 13.55 -15.07 21.35
CA PHE A 83 12.84 -16.14 20.68
C PHE A 83 11.99 -15.57 19.53
N LEU A 84 12.39 -15.85 18.28
CA LEU A 84 11.89 -15.19 17.06
C LEU A 84 10.61 -15.82 16.49
N GLY A 85 9.76 -16.40 17.33
CA GLY A 85 8.47 -16.99 16.95
C GLY A 85 8.51 -18.46 16.58
N ASP A 86 7.31 -19.00 16.36
CA ASP A 86 7.02 -20.45 16.26
C ASP A 86 7.51 -21.18 17.51
N ASN A 87 7.08 -20.66 18.65
CA ASN A 87 7.45 -21.14 19.96
C ASN A 87 6.70 -22.43 20.33
N ILE A 88 5.68 -22.84 19.55
CA ILE A 88 4.88 -24.05 19.76
C ILE A 88 4.49 -24.69 18.41
N TYR A 89 4.48 -26.03 18.35
CA TYR A 89 3.93 -26.80 17.24
C TYR A 89 2.93 -27.89 17.69
N PRO A 90 1.98 -28.29 16.80
CA PRO A 90 1.69 -27.69 15.49
C PRO A 90 0.88 -26.39 15.56
N ASP A 91 0.21 -26.16 16.69
CA ASP A 91 -0.63 -25.00 16.94
C ASP A 91 -0.21 -24.40 18.28
N GLY A 92 -0.40 -23.08 18.44
CA GLY A 92 -0.10 -22.33 19.66
C GLY A 92 -0.76 -22.88 20.93
N LEU A 93 -0.69 -22.14 22.04
CA LEU A 93 -1.10 -22.71 23.32
C LEU A 93 -2.64 -22.93 23.40
N PRO A 94 -3.15 -24.19 23.42
CA PRO A 94 -4.58 -24.45 23.38
C PRO A 94 -5.21 -24.28 24.78
N SER A 95 -6.53 -24.45 24.87
CA SER A 95 -7.24 -24.42 26.15
C SER A 95 -6.82 -25.57 27.08
N GLU A 96 -7.03 -25.44 28.39
CA GLU A 96 -6.55 -26.39 29.40
C GLU A 96 -7.02 -27.85 29.19
N ASN A 97 -8.22 -28.04 28.63
CA ASN A 97 -8.80 -29.36 28.41
C ASN A 97 -8.42 -29.99 27.06
N ASP A 98 -7.59 -29.31 26.26
CA ASP A 98 -7.19 -29.79 24.94
C ASP A 98 -6.15 -30.93 25.04
N PRO A 99 -6.29 -32.05 24.30
CA PRO A 99 -5.33 -33.14 24.31
C PRO A 99 -3.88 -32.75 23.96
N HIS A 100 -3.69 -31.65 23.22
CA HIS A 100 -2.38 -31.16 22.80
C HIS A 100 -1.73 -30.20 23.82
N ARG A 101 -2.45 -29.79 24.87
CA ARG A 101 -1.97 -28.82 25.88
C ARG A 101 -0.63 -29.21 26.49
N ALA A 102 -0.47 -30.47 26.90
CA ALA A 102 0.77 -30.95 27.53
C ALA A 102 1.97 -30.90 26.57
N MET A 103 1.76 -31.11 25.27
CA MET A 103 2.84 -31.00 24.27
C MET A 103 3.22 -29.54 24.02
N ALA A 104 2.23 -28.65 23.99
CA ALA A 104 2.45 -27.22 23.84
C ALA A 104 3.23 -26.63 25.02
N GLU A 105 2.85 -26.97 26.25
CA GLU A 105 3.61 -26.59 27.45
C GLU A 105 5.02 -27.20 27.46
N ASN A 106 5.20 -28.42 26.98
CA ASN A 106 6.54 -29.02 26.88
C ASN A 106 7.45 -28.23 25.93
N ALA A 107 6.92 -27.71 24.82
CA ALA A 107 7.67 -26.88 23.88
C ALA A 107 8.15 -25.58 24.55
N LEU A 108 7.27 -24.89 25.28
CA LEU A 108 7.61 -23.68 26.03
C LEU A 108 8.61 -23.99 27.15
N ASN A 109 8.38 -25.05 27.93
CA ASN A 109 9.27 -25.46 29.02
C ASN A 109 10.69 -25.79 28.53
N GLY A 110 10.84 -26.36 27.33
CA GLY A 110 12.16 -26.56 26.71
C GLY A 110 12.90 -25.25 26.48
N GLN A 111 12.21 -24.22 26.00
CA GLN A 111 12.76 -22.88 25.78
C GLN A 111 13.09 -22.19 27.10
N LEU A 112 12.17 -22.20 28.07
CA LEU A 112 12.39 -21.66 29.42
C LEU A 112 13.60 -22.29 30.11
N LYS A 113 13.73 -23.62 30.01
CA LYS A 113 14.89 -24.34 30.55
C LYS A 113 16.21 -23.94 29.88
N SER A 114 16.18 -23.61 28.59
CA SER A 114 17.39 -23.21 27.86
C SER A 114 17.98 -21.89 28.35
N VAL A 115 17.17 -21.03 28.97
CA VAL A 115 17.56 -19.72 29.52
C VAL A 115 17.61 -19.67 31.05
N GLU A 116 17.49 -20.80 31.75
CA GLU A 116 17.44 -20.84 33.23
C GLU A 116 18.69 -20.21 33.90
N ASN A 117 19.86 -20.28 33.23
CA ASN A 117 21.11 -19.68 33.70
C ASN A 117 21.43 -18.32 33.04
N PHE A 118 20.53 -17.81 32.19
CA PHE A 118 20.68 -16.51 31.56
C PHE A 118 20.31 -15.41 32.54
N LYS A 119 21.22 -14.45 32.76
CA LYS A 119 21.01 -13.34 33.71
C LYS A 119 20.46 -12.07 33.09
N GLY A 120 20.46 -11.97 31.76
CA GLY A 120 19.98 -10.79 31.04
C GLY A 120 18.48 -10.89 30.72
N ASP A 121 18.03 -10.09 29.77
CA ASP A 121 16.62 -10.00 29.40
C ASP A 121 16.23 -11.06 28.36
N VAL A 122 15.12 -11.76 28.61
CA VAL A 122 14.56 -12.77 27.69
C VAL A 122 13.27 -12.23 27.08
N LEU A 123 13.19 -12.32 25.76
CA LEU A 123 12.05 -11.86 24.99
C LEU A 123 11.53 -12.94 24.06
N PHE A 124 10.22 -13.13 24.03
CA PHE A 124 9.51 -13.98 23.09
C PHE A 124 8.70 -13.12 22.12
N ILE A 125 8.78 -13.45 20.84
CA ILE A 125 7.97 -12.82 19.78
C ILE A 125 7.07 -13.92 19.20
N PRO A 126 5.83 -13.63 18.80
CA PRO A 126 4.96 -14.61 18.15
C PRO A 126 5.37 -14.93 16.71
N GLY A 127 5.22 -16.19 16.32
CA GLY A 127 5.24 -16.66 14.94
C GLY A 127 3.87 -17.14 14.47
N ASN A 128 3.76 -17.57 13.21
CA ASN A 128 2.47 -17.93 12.65
C ASN A 128 1.81 -19.12 13.36
N HIS A 129 2.60 -20.09 13.85
CA HIS A 129 2.06 -21.24 14.57
C HIS A 129 1.48 -20.87 15.94
N ASP A 130 2.02 -19.83 16.59
CA ASP A 130 1.53 -19.34 17.89
C ASP A 130 0.09 -18.78 17.77
N TRP A 131 -0.27 -18.25 16.59
CA TRP A 131 -1.62 -17.75 16.28
C TRP A 131 -2.66 -18.86 15.98
N TYR A 132 -2.26 -20.11 15.72
CA TYR A 132 -3.18 -21.15 15.25
C TYR A 132 -4.12 -21.71 16.33
N ALA A 133 -3.89 -21.39 17.62
CA ALA A 133 -4.73 -21.83 18.73
C ALA A 133 -5.91 -20.90 19.04
N ASN A 134 -6.79 -20.70 18.05
CA ASN A 134 -7.92 -19.77 18.08
C ASN A 134 -7.50 -18.28 18.07
N GLY A 135 -6.49 -17.92 17.27
CA GLY A 135 -6.06 -16.55 17.06
C GLY A 135 -5.58 -15.87 18.34
N LEU A 136 -6.03 -14.64 18.55
CA LEU A 136 -5.64 -13.80 19.69
C LEU A 136 -5.85 -14.48 21.05
N LYS A 137 -6.90 -15.29 21.21
CA LYS A 137 -7.16 -16.00 22.48
C LYS A 137 -6.07 -17.01 22.82
N GLY A 138 -5.49 -17.67 21.81
CA GLY A 138 -4.36 -18.58 21.99
C GLY A 138 -3.09 -17.83 22.34
N LEU A 139 -2.85 -16.75 21.61
CA LEU A 139 -1.71 -15.88 21.82
C LEU A 139 -1.66 -15.34 23.25
N LYS A 140 -2.77 -14.77 23.76
CA LYS A 140 -2.86 -14.27 25.13
C LYS A 140 -2.65 -15.33 26.20
N ARG A 141 -3.04 -16.59 25.93
CA ARG A 141 -2.73 -17.69 26.87
C ARG A 141 -1.23 -17.98 26.90
N GLN A 142 -0.57 -17.92 25.74
CA GLN A 142 0.86 -18.16 25.61
C GLN A 142 1.69 -17.03 26.22
N GLU A 143 1.35 -15.78 25.92
CA GLU A 143 1.86 -14.57 26.56
C GLU A 143 1.84 -14.73 28.08
N LYS A 144 0.64 -14.94 28.65
CA LYS A 144 0.48 -15.16 30.09
C LYS A 144 1.35 -16.30 30.64
N TYR A 145 1.45 -17.42 29.92
CA TYR A 145 2.27 -18.56 30.37
C TYR A 145 3.77 -18.19 30.46
N ILE A 146 4.27 -17.41 29.50
CA ILE A 146 5.65 -16.97 29.46
C ILE A 146 5.90 -15.92 30.55
N GLU A 147 4.98 -14.96 30.71
CA GLU A 147 5.08 -13.94 31.75
C GLU A 147 5.01 -14.50 33.17
N ASP A 148 4.16 -15.51 33.39
CA ASP A 148 4.09 -16.21 34.68
C ASP A 148 5.42 -16.90 35.03
N ALA A 149 6.24 -17.26 34.02
CA ALA A 149 7.52 -17.93 34.20
C ALA A 149 8.73 -16.98 34.29
N LEU A 150 8.74 -15.89 33.51
CA LEU A 150 9.91 -15.01 33.36
C LEU A 150 9.67 -13.57 33.86
N GLY A 151 8.42 -13.19 34.16
CA GLY A 151 8.02 -11.83 34.50
C GLY A 151 7.35 -11.10 33.34
N LYS A 152 6.75 -9.94 33.64
CA LYS A 152 6.05 -9.10 32.65
C LYS A 152 6.97 -8.60 31.55
N ASN A 153 6.40 -8.21 30.41
CA ASN A 153 7.11 -7.65 29.25
C ASN A 153 8.08 -8.65 28.57
N THR A 154 7.97 -9.95 28.86
CA THR A 154 8.84 -11.00 28.28
C THR A 154 8.24 -11.62 27.02
N PHE A 155 7.03 -11.24 26.63
CA PHE A 155 6.39 -11.59 25.37
C PHE A 155 5.94 -10.30 24.68
N GLN A 156 6.49 -10.00 23.49
CA GLN A 156 6.17 -8.77 22.77
C GLN A 156 5.85 -9.03 21.28
N PRO A 157 4.95 -8.23 20.71
CA PRO A 157 4.15 -7.20 21.38
C PRO A 157 3.04 -7.80 22.27
N GLU A 158 2.74 -7.16 23.39
CA GLU A 158 1.67 -7.58 24.32
C GLU A 158 0.29 -7.50 23.67
N ASN A 159 -0.67 -8.27 24.22
CA ASN A 159 -2.08 -8.28 23.83
C ASN A 159 -2.34 -8.60 22.34
N GLY A 160 -1.35 -9.15 21.63
CA GLY A 160 -1.40 -9.41 20.20
C GLY A 160 -1.39 -8.15 19.33
N CYS A 161 -0.84 -7.06 19.84
CA CYS A 161 -0.63 -5.83 19.09
C CYS A 161 0.51 -5.98 18.06
N PRO A 162 0.60 -5.08 17.06
CA PRO A 162 1.51 -5.31 15.93
C PRO A 162 2.96 -4.84 16.15
N LEU A 163 3.19 -3.93 17.09
CA LEU A 163 4.44 -3.19 17.20
C LEU A 163 4.74 -2.91 18.68
N GLU A 164 5.99 -3.08 19.07
CA GLU A 164 6.54 -2.62 20.35
C GLU A 164 7.95 -2.06 20.11
N ASP A 165 8.31 -0.97 20.80
CA ASP A 165 9.64 -0.37 20.73
C ASP A 165 10.30 -0.33 22.11
N ILE A 166 11.55 -0.81 22.20
CA ILE A 166 12.27 -1.00 23.45
C ILE A 166 13.59 -0.24 23.38
N ASP A 167 13.75 0.79 24.21
CA ASP A 167 15.02 1.50 24.40
C ASP A 167 15.98 0.67 25.25
N ILE A 168 16.97 0.06 24.59
CA ILE A 168 17.99 -0.77 25.25
C ILE A 168 18.99 0.11 26.00
N ASN A 169 19.50 1.15 25.32
CA ASN A 169 20.35 2.20 25.90
C ASN A 169 20.35 3.46 25.01
N GLU A 170 21.26 4.40 25.26
CA GLU A 170 21.40 5.63 24.47
C GLU A 170 21.77 5.39 23.00
N ASN A 171 22.39 4.24 22.68
CA ASN A 171 22.95 3.91 21.37
C ASN A 171 22.19 2.79 20.63
N ILE A 172 21.30 2.04 21.28
CA ILE A 172 20.66 0.84 20.73
C ILE A 172 19.14 0.90 20.98
N LYS A 173 18.36 0.59 19.92
CA LYS A 173 16.90 0.44 19.96
C LYS A 173 16.52 -0.93 19.42
N LEU A 174 15.65 -1.65 20.14
CA LEU A 174 15.01 -2.86 19.65
C LEU A 174 13.58 -2.51 19.23
N ILE A 175 13.21 -2.84 17.99
CA ILE A 175 11.84 -2.69 17.48
C ILE A 175 11.31 -4.08 17.17
N VAL A 176 10.17 -4.44 17.74
CA VAL A 176 9.56 -5.76 17.63
C VAL A 176 8.28 -5.65 16.82
N ILE A 177 8.12 -6.51 15.81
CA ILE A 177 6.94 -6.53 14.94
C ILE A 177 6.32 -7.92 14.90
N ASP A 178 5.03 -8.00 15.23
CA ASP A 178 4.22 -9.18 14.90
C ASP A 178 3.80 -9.12 13.41
N THR A 179 4.63 -9.75 12.58
CA THR A 179 4.33 -9.88 11.15
C THR A 179 3.10 -10.75 10.86
N GLN A 180 2.77 -11.72 11.72
CA GLN A 180 1.57 -12.54 11.53
C GLN A 180 0.29 -11.72 11.74
N TRP A 181 0.28 -10.74 12.64
CA TRP A 181 -0.83 -9.79 12.80
C TRP A 181 -1.23 -9.14 11.46
N TYR A 182 -0.24 -8.72 10.66
CA TYR A 182 -0.49 -8.11 9.35
C TYR A 182 -1.05 -9.12 8.34
N LEU A 183 -0.56 -10.36 8.38
CA LEU A 183 -1.00 -11.43 7.49
C LEU A 183 -2.43 -11.89 7.84
N GLU A 184 -2.79 -11.90 9.12
CA GLU A 184 -4.02 -12.47 9.65
C GLU A 184 -5.30 -11.95 8.98
N ASN A 185 -6.30 -12.82 8.85
CA ASN A 185 -7.60 -12.42 8.31
C ASN A 185 -8.44 -11.78 9.43
N TRP A 186 -8.44 -10.46 9.51
CA TRP A 186 -9.17 -9.72 10.55
C TRP A 186 -10.69 -9.89 10.47
N ASN A 187 -11.25 -10.32 9.33
CA ASN A 187 -12.68 -10.68 9.28
C ASN A 187 -12.98 -12.00 10.02
N SER A 188 -11.97 -12.84 10.21
CA SER A 188 -12.06 -14.09 10.99
C SER A 188 -11.62 -13.90 12.45
N ASN A 189 -10.85 -12.84 12.73
CA ASN A 189 -10.43 -12.41 14.05
C ASN A 189 -10.85 -10.94 14.29
N PRO A 190 -12.16 -10.64 14.38
CA PRO A 190 -12.66 -9.26 14.42
C PRO A 190 -12.24 -8.47 15.66
N THR A 191 -11.82 -9.14 16.74
CA THR A 191 -11.37 -8.53 18.00
C THR A 191 -9.84 -8.43 18.10
N ILE A 192 -9.11 -8.60 17.00
CA ILE A 192 -7.64 -8.65 17.01
C ILE A 192 -6.98 -7.36 17.54
N ASN A 193 -7.63 -6.20 17.37
CA ASN A 193 -7.11 -4.89 17.76
C ASN A 193 -7.94 -4.22 18.85
N ASP A 194 -8.66 -5.00 19.66
CA ASP A 194 -9.56 -4.47 20.69
C ASP A 194 -8.76 -3.61 21.69
N GLU A 195 -7.66 -4.19 22.19
CA GLU A 195 -6.76 -3.58 23.19
C GLU A 195 -5.53 -2.91 22.57
N CYS A 196 -5.53 -2.64 21.27
CA CYS A 196 -4.41 -2.01 20.57
C CYS A 196 -4.75 -0.60 20.13
N GLU A 197 -3.80 0.32 20.28
CA GLU A 197 -3.87 1.66 19.69
C GLU A 197 -3.91 1.58 18.15
N ILE A 198 -3.10 0.68 17.59
CA ILE A 198 -3.01 0.46 16.15
C ILE A 198 -4.17 -0.41 15.66
N LYS A 199 -5.24 0.23 15.16
CA LYS A 199 -6.43 -0.46 14.63
C LYS A 199 -6.44 -0.64 13.11
N THR A 200 -5.44 -0.12 12.38
CA THR A 200 -5.34 -0.27 10.91
C THR A 200 -3.92 -0.61 10.44
N ARG A 201 -3.81 -1.32 9.30
CA ARG A 201 -2.52 -1.64 8.67
C ARG A 201 -1.74 -0.38 8.24
N GLU A 202 -2.44 0.69 7.88
CA GLU A 202 -1.81 1.96 7.51
C GLU A 202 -1.25 2.68 8.74
N ARG A 203 -1.98 2.68 9.86
CA ARG A 203 -1.46 3.20 11.14
C ARG A 203 -0.22 2.45 11.61
N PHE A 204 -0.17 1.12 11.42
CA PHE A 204 1.02 0.33 11.72
C PHE A 204 2.27 0.85 10.99
N PHE A 205 2.18 1.12 9.68
CA PHE A 205 3.32 1.66 8.95
C PHE A 205 3.70 3.08 9.37
N LEU A 206 2.72 3.93 9.70
CA LEU A 206 2.98 5.28 10.19
C LEU A 206 3.69 5.28 11.55
N GLU A 207 3.28 4.39 12.45
CA GLU A 207 3.91 4.28 13.77
C GLU A 207 5.33 3.71 13.65
N LEU A 208 5.53 2.67 12.84
CA LEU A 208 6.85 2.13 12.56
C LEU A 208 7.78 3.18 11.93
N GLU A 209 7.30 3.96 10.96
CA GLU A 209 8.07 5.08 10.36
C GLU A 209 8.46 6.11 11.44
N GLY A 210 7.54 6.41 12.36
CA GLY A 210 7.80 7.22 13.54
C GLY A 210 8.95 6.68 14.37
N GLU A 211 8.88 5.41 14.77
CA GLU A 211 9.89 4.76 15.60
C GLU A 211 11.27 4.69 14.93
N LEU A 212 11.33 4.36 13.65
CA LEU A 212 12.57 4.38 12.87
C LEU A 212 13.21 5.78 12.85
N LYS A 213 12.41 6.84 12.66
CA LYS A 213 12.89 8.24 12.71
C LYS A 213 13.35 8.64 14.11
N LYS A 214 12.67 8.19 15.17
CA LYS A 214 13.09 8.42 16.56
C LYS A 214 14.45 7.75 16.82
N ALA A 215 14.72 6.60 16.19
CA ALA A 215 15.91 5.78 16.40
C ALA A 215 17.06 5.97 15.39
N GLN A 216 16.97 6.88 14.41
CA GLN A 216 17.94 7.01 13.29
C GLN A 216 19.43 7.15 13.70
N ASN A 217 19.71 7.59 14.93
CA ASN A 217 21.06 7.79 15.46
C ASN A 217 21.57 6.61 16.30
N LYS A 218 20.73 5.59 16.48
CA LYS A 218 20.99 4.37 17.23
C LYS A 218 21.26 3.23 16.26
N THR A 219 21.87 2.16 16.77
CA THR A 219 21.80 0.85 16.10
C THR A 219 20.41 0.28 16.35
N ILE A 220 19.68 -0.03 15.28
CA ILE A 220 18.32 -0.56 15.35
C ILE A 220 18.38 -2.08 15.12
N VAL A 221 17.87 -2.85 16.07
CA VAL A 221 17.58 -4.27 15.88
C VAL A 221 16.09 -4.39 15.58
N LEU A 222 15.74 -4.73 14.35
CA LEU A 222 14.35 -4.95 13.95
C LEU A 222 14.02 -6.44 14.02
N ALA A 223 13.31 -6.86 15.06
CA ALA A 223 12.96 -8.24 15.31
C ALA A 223 11.54 -8.58 14.84
N MET A 224 11.43 -9.61 14.00
CA MET A 224 10.15 -10.05 13.45
C MET A 224 10.19 -11.53 13.07
N HIS A 225 9.07 -12.24 13.11
CA HIS A 225 9.08 -13.66 12.74
C HIS A 225 9.38 -13.91 11.25
N HIS A 226 8.65 -13.25 10.35
CA HIS A 226 8.72 -13.47 8.91
C HIS A 226 9.88 -12.69 8.25
N PRO A 227 10.82 -13.32 7.53
CA PRO A 227 11.95 -12.64 6.89
C PRO A 227 11.56 -11.76 5.69
N MET A 228 12.27 -10.65 5.44
CA MET A 228 12.19 -9.90 4.17
C MET A 228 12.84 -10.66 3.02
N TYR A 229 13.90 -11.40 3.29
CA TYR A 229 14.57 -12.22 2.28
C TYR A 229 14.79 -13.63 2.80
N THR A 230 14.57 -14.64 1.96
CA THR A 230 14.92 -16.00 2.33
C THR A 230 15.32 -16.81 1.12
N ASN A 231 16.34 -17.64 1.32
CA ASN A 231 16.81 -18.64 0.37
C ASN A 231 16.48 -20.07 0.86
N GLY A 232 15.51 -20.20 1.76
CA GLY A 232 14.93 -21.43 2.25
C GLY A 232 13.64 -21.84 1.54
N THR A 233 12.88 -22.72 2.17
CA THR A 233 11.72 -23.36 1.53
C THR A 233 10.52 -22.42 1.37
N HIS A 234 10.31 -21.48 2.30
CA HIS A 234 9.29 -20.42 2.17
C HIS A 234 9.70 -19.35 1.15
N GLY A 235 11.01 -19.23 0.88
CA GLY A 235 11.57 -18.55 -0.30
C GLY A 235 11.40 -19.31 -1.62
N GLY A 236 10.83 -20.53 -1.59
CA GLY A 236 10.64 -21.43 -2.73
C GLY A 236 11.92 -22.11 -3.24
N GLN A 237 12.92 -22.28 -2.36
CA GLN A 237 14.11 -23.06 -2.67
C GLN A 237 13.92 -24.49 -2.15
N PHE A 238 13.65 -25.42 -3.06
CA PHE A 238 13.33 -26.82 -2.70
C PHE A 238 14.47 -27.77 -3.04
N ALA A 239 14.71 -28.75 -2.16
CA ALA A 239 15.58 -29.88 -2.46
C ALA A 239 14.98 -30.81 -3.53
N ALA A 240 15.84 -31.57 -4.22
CA ALA A 240 15.42 -32.53 -5.26
C ALA A 240 14.38 -33.55 -4.77
N GLU A 241 14.38 -33.90 -3.48
CA GLU A 241 13.38 -34.80 -2.88
C GLU A 241 11.95 -34.28 -3.02
N LYS A 242 11.72 -32.96 -2.90
CA LYS A 242 10.38 -32.36 -3.03
C LYS A 242 9.85 -32.39 -4.46
N HIS A 243 10.72 -32.56 -5.45
CA HIS A 243 10.33 -32.81 -6.84
C HIS A 243 9.95 -34.27 -7.11
N LEU A 244 10.19 -35.17 -6.15
CA LEU A 244 9.79 -36.58 -6.23
C LEU A 244 8.60 -36.89 -5.33
N TYR A 245 8.55 -36.29 -4.14
CA TYR A 245 7.57 -36.57 -3.10
C TYR A 245 6.82 -35.29 -2.71
N PRO A 246 5.52 -35.16 -3.03
CA PRO A 246 4.78 -33.92 -2.83
C PRO A 246 4.29 -33.74 -1.38
N THR A 247 4.24 -34.83 -0.61
CA THR A 247 3.75 -34.86 0.77
C THR A 247 4.71 -35.68 1.64
N GLN A 248 4.41 -35.80 2.93
CA GLN A 248 5.19 -36.65 3.85
C GLN A 248 5.11 -38.15 3.51
N SER A 249 4.15 -38.57 2.68
CA SER A 249 4.12 -39.93 2.17
C SER A 249 5.17 -40.12 1.09
N LYS A 250 6.04 -41.12 1.25
CA LYS A 250 7.16 -41.42 0.33
C LYS A 250 6.69 -42.13 -0.95
N ILE A 251 5.59 -41.68 -1.56
CA ILE A 251 5.09 -42.16 -2.85
C ILE A 251 5.64 -41.24 -3.95
N PRO A 252 6.52 -41.73 -4.84
CA PRO A 252 7.14 -40.87 -5.84
C PRO A 252 6.15 -40.52 -6.96
N VAL A 253 5.88 -39.24 -7.16
CA VAL A 253 5.02 -38.71 -8.23
C VAL A 253 5.72 -37.53 -8.92
N PRO A 254 6.83 -37.75 -9.65
CA PRO A 254 7.81 -36.71 -9.97
C PRO A 254 7.28 -35.52 -10.78
N VAL A 255 6.44 -35.77 -11.79
CA VAL A 255 5.85 -34.71 -12.62
C VAL A 255 4.90 -33.83 -11.81
N PHE A 256 4.00 -34.46 -11.05
CA PHE A 256 3.02 -33.75 -10.23
C PHE A 256 3.66 -33.04 -9.04
N SER A 257 4.67 -33.65 -8.43
CA SER A 257 5.42 -33.05 -7.31
C SER A 257 6.21 -31.83 -7.77
N SER A 258 6.83 -31.90 -8.96
CA SER A 258 7.49 -30.74 -9.56
C SER A 258 6.49 -29.63 -9.88
N LEU A 259 5.28 -29.95 -10.33
CA LEU A 259 4.22 -28.95 -10.54
C LEU A 259 3.78 -28.30 -9.22
N ILE A 260 3.61 -29.07 -8.14
CA ILE A 260 3.29 -28.52 -6.81
C ILE A 260 4.42 -27.60 -6.31
N ALA A 261 5.68 -28.05 -6.41
CA ALA A 261 6.83 -27.23 -6.06
C ALA A 261 6.87 -25.95 -6.89
N GLN A 262 6.57 -26.03 -8.19
CA GLN A 262 6.48 -24.88 -9.09
C GLN A 262 5.35 -23.92 -8.71
N VAL A 263 4.16 -24.42 -8.38
CA VAL A 263 3.02 -23.62 -7.92
C VAL A 263 3.35 -22.90 -6.61
N ARG A 264 3.98 -23.59 -5.66
CA ARG A 264 4.40 -22.96 -4.39
C ARG A 264 5.51 -21.94 -4.60
N THR A 265 6.52 -22.29 -5.41
CA THR A 265 7.64 -21.41 -5.73
C THR A 265 7.13 -20.15 -6.43
N GLN A 266 6.51 -20.29 -7.60
CA GLN A 266 6.18 -19.14 -8.43
C GLN A 266 4.89 -18.45 -8.02
N GLY A 267 3.94 -19.17 -7.43
CA GLY A 267 2.67 -18.62 -6.99
C GLY A 267 2.74 -17.97 -5.62
N GLY A 268 3.47 -18.52 -4.64
CA GLY A 268 3.30 -18.07 -3.24
C GLY A 268 1.85 -18.30 -2.78
N VAL A 269 1.32 -19.49 -3.05
CA VAL A 269 -0.09 -19.83 -2.78
C VAL A 269 -0.40 -19.98 -1.29
N SER A 270 0.62 -20.16 -0.44
CA SER A 270 0.49 -20.03 1.00
C SER A 270 0.74 -18.59 1.42
N ILE A 271 -0.07 -18.07 2.33
CA ILE A 271 0.17 -16.76 2.96
C ILE A 271 1.54 -16.69 3.67
N GLN A 272 2.07 -17.86 4.05
CA GLN A 272 3.35 -18.04 4.73
C GLN A 272 4.54 -18.15 3.74
N ASP A 273 4.29 -18.13 2.42
CA ASP A 273 5.37 -18.07 1.43
C ASP A 273 5.72 -16.61 1.12
N ARG A 274 7.03 -16.28 1.08
CA ARG A 274 7.52 -14.88 0.99
C ARG A 274 6.93 -14.07 -0.17
N TYR A 275 6.62 -14.72 -1.28
CA TYR A 275 6.09 -14.07 -2.48
C TYR A 275 4.56 -14.16 -2.61
N ASN A 276 3.85 -14.52 -1.56
CA ASN A 276 2.40 -14.33 -1.48
C ASN A 276 2.05 -12.85 -1.59
N GLU A 277 0.91 -12.50 -2.20
CA GLU A 277 0.50 -11.10 -2.41
C GLU A 277 0.56 -10.25 -1.12
N ARG A 278 -0.06 -10.71 -0.03
CA ARG A 278 -0.13 -9.94 1.23
C ARG A 278 1.20 -9.85 1.96
N TYR A 279 1.97 -10.93 1.95
CA TYR A 279 3.32 -10.93 2.55
C TYR A 279 4.28 -10.07 1.72
N ASN A 280 4.16 -10.11 0.40
CA ASN A 280 4.96 -9.27 -0.49
C ASN A 280 4.59 -7.79 -0.35
N GLU A 281 3.32 -7.45 -0.15
CA GLU A 281 2.87 -6.08 0.18
C GLU A 281 3.52 -5.57 1.47
N LEU A 282 3.44 -6.34 2.56
CA LEU A 282 4.09 -6.01 3.83
C LEU A 282 5.59 -5.76 3.64
N MET A 283 6.28 -6.71 3.01
CA MET A 283 7.74 -6.65 2.92
C MET A 283 8.22 -5.56 1.97
N LYS A 284 7.53 -5.29 0.86
CA LYS A 284 7.86 -4.13 0.02
C LYS A 284 7.79 -2.83 0.80
N ARG A 285 6.72 -2.64 1.57
CA ARG A 285 6.56 -1.43 2.37
C ARG A 285 7.62 -1.35 3.47
N LEU A 286 7.87 -2.44 4.20
CA LEU A 286 8.92 -2.47 5.22
C LEU A 286 10.30 -2.20 4.62
N GLU A 287 10.65 -2.80 3.48
CA GLU A 287 11.92 -2.59 2.77
C GLU A 287 12.13 -1.10 2.49
N THR A 288 11.10 -0.36 2.04
CA THR A 288 11.23 1.10 1.83
C THR A 288 11.37 1.91 3.11
N LEU A 289 10.72 1.51 4.20
CA LEU A 289 10.76 2.23 5.48
C LEU A 289 12.12 2.09 6.17
N VAL A 290 12.71 0.89 6.13
CA VAL A 290 13.99 0.64 6.80
C VAL A 290 15.19 1.11 6.00
N PHE A 291 15.03 1.38 4.70
CA PHE A 291 16.14 1.68 3.81
C PHE A 291 16.96 2.93 4.21
N ASP A 292 16.28 3.95 4.76
CA ASP A 292 16.90 5.21 5.21
C ASP A 292 17.61 5.07 6.57
N SER A 293 17.48 3.92 7.25
CA SER A 293 18.14 3.67 8.53
C SER A 293 19.57 3.14 8.31
N GLU A 294 20.58 3.98 8.58
CA GLU A 294 21.98 3.64 8.29
C GLU A 294 22.50 2.39 9.03
N ASN A 295 22.10 2.21 10.30
CA ASN A 295 22.57 1.14 11.19
C ASN A 295 21.41 0.24 11.65
N LEU A 296 20.74 -0.46 10.72
CA LEU A 296 19.60 -1.33 11.03
C LEU A 296 19.87 -2.79 10.65
N VAL A 297 19.69 -3.69 11.61
CA VAL A 297 19.80 -5.15 11.40
C VAL A 297 18.43 -5.79 11.58
N VAL A 298 17.96 -6.49 10.56
CA VAL A 298 16.71 -7.25 10.59
C VAL A 298 16.99 -8.66 11.10
N VAL A 299 16.23 -9.15 12.08
CA VAL A 299 16.38 -10.50 12.64
C VAL A 299 15.06 -11.27 12.56
N SER A 300 15.10 -12.53 12.10
CA SER A 300 13.88 -13.31 11.80
C SER A 300 13.98 -14.82 11.98
N GLY A 301 12.84 -15.49 12.15
CA GLY A 301 12.76 -16.88 12.64
C GLY A 301 11.87 -17.86 11.86
N HIS A 302 11.12 -17.43 10.85
CA HIS A 302 10.13 -18.27 10.15
C HIS A 302 10.70 -19.45 9.35
N GLU A 303 11.93 -19.32 8.84
CA GLU A 303 12.54 -20.37 8.02
C GLU A 303 13.32 -21.37 8.86
N HIS A 304 13.15 -22.67 8.61
CA HIS A 304 13.81 -23.77 9.32
C HIS A 304 15.31 -23.91 9.03
N THR A 305 16.05 -22.79 9.05
CA THR A 305 17.42 -22.63 8.51
C THR A 305 18.14 -21.47 9.22
N LEU A 306 19.47 -21.41 9.07
CA LEU A 306 20.31 -20.30 9.49
C LEU A 306 20.89 -19.60 8.25
N GLN A 307 20.69 -18.29 8.11
CA GLN A 307 21.18 -17.53 6.96
C GLN A 307 21.64 -16.13 7.37
N TYR A 308 22.65 -15.62 6.66
CA TYR A 308 22.99 -14.20 6.66
C TYR A 308 22.86 -13.66 5.23
N ILE A 309 22.02 -12.64 5.08
CA ILE A 309 21.61 -12.10 3.78
C ILE A 309 21.85 -10.59 3.79
N GLU A 310 22.47 -10.08 2.74
CA GLU A 310 22.60 -8.66 2.50
C GLU A 310 21.97 -8.32 1.14
N ASN A 311 20.98 -7.43 1.14
CA ASN A 311 20.38 -6.90 -0.07
C ASN A 311 20.47 -5.38 -0.03
N GLU A 312 21.31 -4.81 -0.90
CA GLU A 312 21.62 -3.38 -0.90
C GLU A 312 22.10 -2.90 0.49
N ARG A 313 21.36 -2.00 1.14
CA ARG A 313 21.68 -1.49 2.50
C ARG A 313 21.13 -2.37 3.63
N ILE A 314 20.18 -3.26 3.34
CA ILE A 314 19.49 -4.08 4.35
C ILE A 314 20.35 -5.29 4.72
N LYS A 315 20.65 -5.42 6.02
CA LYS A 315 21.34 -6.56 6.62
C LYS A 315 20.34 -7.43 7.37
N GLN A 316 20.21 -8.70 7.01
CA GLN A 316 19.26 -9.61 7.64
C GLN A 316 19.89 -10.91 8.14
N ILE A 317 19.54 -11.27 9.37
CA ILE A 317 19.85 -12.54 10.01
C ILE A 317 18.57 -13.37 10.05
N VAL A 318 18.61 -14.57 9.47
CA VAL A 318 17.54 -15.58 9.60
C VAL A 318 18.07 -16.66 10.55
N SER A 319 17.43 -16.83 11.70
CA SER A 319 17.83 -17.77 12.74
C SER A 319 16.64 -18.64 13.16
N GLY A 320 16.02 -19.35 12.22
CA GLY A 320 14.80 -20.13 12.48
C GLY A 320 15.03 -21.63 12.60
N SER A 321 16.17 -22.08 13.12
CA SER A 321 16.50 -23.51 13.21
C SER A 321 16.67 -23.99 14.66
N GLY A 322 15.87 -23.45 15.57
CA GLY A 322 15.88 -23.79 17.00
C GLY A 322 15.40 -25.21 17.30
N ALA A 323 14.61 -25.83 16.41
CA ALA A 323 14.20 -27.23 16.56
C ALA A 323 14.01 -28.00 15.25
N LYS A 324 13.61 -27.36 14.15
CA LYS A 324 13.50 -28.02 12.84
C LYS A 324 14.66 -27.68 11.91
N GLU A 325 14.75 -28.45 10.83
CA GLU A 325 15.74 -28.32 9.77
C GLU A 325 15.06 -28.35 8.41
N SER A 326 15.65 -27.65 7.43
CA SER A 326 15.20 -27.68 6.04
C SER A 326 16.34 -27.31 5.10
N SER A 327 16.18 -27.65 3.82
CA SER A 327 17.17 -27.31 2.80
C SER A 327 17.15 -25.81 2.48
N ALA A 328 18.33 -25.21 2.35
CA ALA A 328 18.49 -23.85 1.84
C ALA A 328 19.57 -23.77 0.75
N THR A 329 19.61 -22.63 0.08
CA THR A 329 20.70 -22.25 -0.84
C THR A 329 21.29 -20.90 -0.43
N LEU A 330 22.48 -20.57 -0.92
CA LEU A 330 23.11 -19.27 -0.69
C LEU A 330 22.48 -18.15 -1.55
N SER A 331 21.92 -18.49 -2.72
CA SER A 331 21.35 -17.51 -3.67
C SER A 331 22.34 -16.37 -4.02
N ASN A 332 21.83 -15.20 -4.44
CA ASN A 332 22.63 -14.06 -4.90
C ASN A 332 22.93 -13.02 -3.82
N ASN A 333 22.00 -12.84 -2.89
CA ASN A 333 22.08 -11.92 -1.76
C ASN A 333 22.57 -12.60 -0.46
N GLY A 334 22.68 -13.94 -0.44
CA GLY A 334 23.18 -14.64 0.73
C GLY A 334 24.71 -14.63 0.82
N PHE A 335 25.18 -14.48 2.05
CA PHE A 335 26.58 -14.58 2.45
C PHE A 335 26.86 -15.87 3.23
N PHE A 336 25.85 -16.35 3.95
CA PHE A 336 25.87 -17.65 4.62
C PHE A 336 24.51 -18.33 4.53
N SER A 337 24.50 -19.66 4.41
CA SER A 337 23.29 -20.48 4.42
C SER A 337 23.57 -21.86 4.99
N TYR A 338 22.78 -22.31 5.97
CA TYR A 338 22.90 -23.61 6.61
C TYR A 338 21.51 -24.16 6.96
N GLY A 339 21.27 -25.43 6.63
CA GLY A 339 19.95 -26.05 6.77
C GLY A 339 19.75 -26.88 8.03
N GLY A 340 20.74 -26.94 8.94
CA GLY A 340 20.65 -27.70 10.18
C GLY A 340 20.41 -26.83 11.41
N GLN A 341 20.11 -27.48 12.55
CA GLN A 341 19.81 -26.81 13.82
C GLN A 341 20.95 -25.92 14.33
N GLY A 342 20.58 -24.80 14.96
CA GLY A 342 21.52 -23.85 15.55
C GLY A 342 20.87 -22.53 16.00
N PHE A 343 21.69 -21.52 16.23
CA PHE A 343 21.29 -20.17 16.62
C PHE A 343 22.29 -19.11 16.12
N ALA A 344 21.93 -17.83 16.22
CA ALA A 344 22.78 -16.71 15.85
C ALA A 344 23.03 -15.76 17.04
N GLU A 345 24.14 -15.05 16.99
CA GLU A 345 24.59 -14.04 17.94
C GLU A 345 24.87 -12.75 17.17
N LEU A 346 24.23 -11.65 17.54
CA LEU A 346 24.52 -10.30 17.04
C LEU A 346 25.20 -9.51 18.16
N THR A 347 26.48 -9.21 17.99
CA THR A 347 27.29 -8.45 18.94
C THR A 347 27.42 -7.00 18.44
N ILE A 348 27.00 -6.03 19.27
CA ILE A 348 27.15 -4.60 19.01
C ILE A 348 28.22 -4.05 19.95
N PHE A 349 29.19 -3.31 19.41
CA PHE A 349 30.29 -2.72 20.15
C PHE A 349 30.04 -1.24 20.45
N LYS A 350 30.73 -0.69 21.47
CA LYS A 350 30.57 0.72 21.87
C LYS A 350 31.01 1.75 20.81
N ASP A 351 31.77 1.33 19.80
CA ASP A 351 32.14 2.18 18.65
C ASP A 351 31.07 2.18 17.54
N GLY A 352 29.92 1.57 17.77
CA GLY A 352 28.81 1.43 16.82
C GLY A 352 28.98 0.30 15.80
N SER A 353 30.14 -0.35 15.74
CA SER A 353 30.31 -1.51 14.86
C SER A 353 29.49 -2.71 15.37
N SER A 354 29.03 -3.54 14.45
CA SER A 354 28.24 -4.73 14.78
C SER A 354 28.69 -5.94 13.98
N TRP A 355 28.58 -7.12 14.59
CA TRP A 355 29.07 -8.38 14.05
C TRP A 355 28.05 -9.50 14.28
N VAL A 356 27.91 -10.39 13.30
CA VAL A 356 27.09 -11.59 13.44
C VAL A 356 27.99 -12.81 13.57
N THR A 357 27.66 -13.71 14.49
CA THR A 357 28.21 -15.05 14.59
C THR A 357 27.10 -16.09 14.57
N ILE A 358 27.22 -17.13 13.76
CA ILE A 358 26.22 -18.19 13.63
C ILE A 358 26.83 -19.52 14.10
N TYR A 359 26.07 -20.23 14.95
CA TYR A 359 26.46 -21.51 15.51
C TYR A 359 25.51 -22.61 15.02
N GLY A 360 26.09 -23.69 14.49
CA GLY A 360 25.38 -24.96 14.31
C GLY A 360 25.57 -25.87 15.53
N VAL A 361 24.98 -27.07 15.48
CA VAL A 361 25.12 -28.05 16.56
C VAL A 361 26.04 -29.21 16.16
N GLU A 362 26.99 -29.56 17.03
CA GLU A 362 27.82 -30.76 16.90
C GLU A 362 27.88 -31.48 18.25
N ASN A 363 27.30 -32.69 18.34
CA ASN A 363 27.22 -33.49 19.57
C ASN A 363 26.56 -32.78 20.78
N GLY A 364 25.62 -31.87 20.54
CA GLY A 364 24.96 -31.08 21.58
C GLY A 364 25.74 -29.85 22.04
N GLU A 365 26.91 -29.59 21.46
CA GLU A 365 27.73 -28.40 21.70
C GLU A 365 27.59 -27.38 20.55
N PRO A 366 27.73 -26.07 20.85
CA PRO A 366 27.71 -25.03 19.83
C PRO A 366 28.98 -25.09 18.97
N LYS A 367 28.81 -25.23 17.66
CA LYS A 367 29.89 -25.17 16.67
C LYS A 367 29.79 -23.87 15.89
N LYS A 368 30.78 -22.99 16.05
CA LYS A 368 30.87 -21.77 15.24
C LYS A 368 30.99 -22.14 13.76
N MET A 369 30.10 -21.58 12.94
CA MET A 369 30.07 -21.85 11.49
C MET A 369 30.45 -20.61 10.68
N PHE A 370 30.08 -19.41 11.14
CA PHE A 370 30.21 -18.18 10.36
C PHE A 370 30.36 -16.96 11.28
N THR A 371 31.25 -16.04 10.93
CA THR A 371 31.39 -14.74 11.62
C THR A 371 31.65 -13.64 10.59
N LYS A 372 30.93 -12.52 10.68
CA LYS A 372 31.08 -11.40 9.74
C LYS A 372 30.71 -10.04 10.36
N GLU A 373 31.43 -9.00 9.93
CA GLU A 373 31.06 -7.60 10.21
C GLU A 373 29.76 -7.25 9.50
N VAL A 374 28.79 -6.73 10.25
CA VAL A 374 27.48 -6.30 9.75
C VAL A 374 27.53 -4.81 9.39
N TYR A 375 27.98 -3.98 10.33
CA TYR A 375 28.28 -2.57 10.13
C TYR A 375 29.65 -2.21 10.68
N PRO A 376 30.44 -1.38 9.95
CA PRO A 376 31.70 -0.86 10.45
C PRO A 376 31.48 0.19 11.56
N PRO A 377 32.53 0.63 12.27
CA PRO A 377 32.42 1.70 13.26
C PRO A 377 31.85 2.99 12.67
N THR A 378 31.05 3.70 13.46
CA THR A 378 30.47 5.00 13.04
C THR A 378 31.58 5.99 12.70
N LYS A 379 31.52 6.62 11.52
CA LYS A 379 32.52 7.62 11.11
C LYS A 379 32.15 9.00 11.65
N ASP A 380 33.07 9.62 12.38
CA ASP A 380 32.95 11.02 12.76
C ASP A 380 33.20 11.95 11.56
N TYR A 381 32.43 13.03 11.45
CA TYR A 381 32.70 14.10 10.47
C TYR A 381 33.92 14.90 10.93
N ASP A 382 34.93 15.01 10.07
CA ASP A 382 36.11 15.80 10.38
C ASP A 382 35.77 17.29 10.39
N VAL A 383 35.67 17.85 11.59
CA VAL A 383 35.40 19.28 11.81
C VAL A 383 36.66 20.13 11.85
N SER A 384 37.86 19.53 11.75
CA SER A 384 39.14 20.24 11.96
C SER A 384 39.44 21.29 10.89
N ASP A 385 38.95 21.08 9.66
CA ASP A 385 39.13 21.98 8.52
C ASP A 385 37.98 23.00 8.36
N LEU A 386 36.98 23.02 9.26
CA LEU A 386 35.85 23.94 9.17
C LEU A 386 36.23 25.36 9.65
N PRO A 387 35.69 26.42 9.03
CA PRO A 387 35.94 27.80 9.47
C PRO A 387 35.39 28.07 10.88
N ASP A 388 36.13 28.84 11.69
CA ASP A 388 35.71 29.29 13.02
C ASP A 388 35.06 30.68 13.03
N SER A 389 35.05 31.39 11.88
CA SER A 389 34.48 32.73 11.75
C SER A 389 33.69 32.89 10.46
N PHE A 390 32.53 33.53 10.55
CA PHE A 390 31.60 33.73 9.44
C PHE A 390 31.20 35.22 9.32
N PRO A 391 30.86 35.71 8.12
CA PRO A 391 30.28 37.05 7.96
C PRO A 391 28.92 37.13 8.68
N GLN A 392 28.46 38.33 9.05
CA GLN A 392 27.15 38.50 9.71
C GLN A 392 25.96 38.22 8.78
N GLU A 393 26.14 38.52 7.50
CA GLU A 393 25.13 38.35 6.45
C GLU A 393 25.77 37.76 5.20
N ILE A 394 24.96 37.09 4.39
CA ILE A 394 25.37 36.52 3.11
C ILE A 394 24.28 36.74 2.07
N GLU A 395 24.69 36.96 0.81
CA GLU A 395 23.78 36.94 -0.34
C GLU A 395 23.72 35.52 -0.92
N THR A 396 22.56 34.89 -0.84
CA THR A 396 22.35 33.52 -1.35
C THR A 396 20.90 33.33 -1.80
N SER A 397 20.64 32.28 -2.55
CA SER A 397 19.31 31.89 -3.03
C SER A 397 19.00 30.44 -2.63
N VAL A 398 17.74 30.01 -2.79
CA VAL A 398 17.34 28.61 -2.51
C VAL A 398 17.89 27.68 -3.59
N TYR A 399 17.74 28.08 -4.85
CA TYR A 399 18.30 27.41 -6.02
C TYR A 399 19.32 28.30 -6.73
N THR A 400 20.20 27.70 -7.52
CA THR A 400 21.08 28.44 -8.43
C THR A 400 20.29 28.91 -9.65
N ALA A 401 20.80 29.96 -10.34
CA ALA A 401 20.16 30.47 -11.55
C ALA A 401 20.13 29.44 -12.71
N GLU A 402 21.06 28.50 -12.74
CA GLU A 402 21.08 27.43 -13.75
C GLU A 402 19.95 26.41 -13.54
N GLU A 403 19.58 26.14 -12.28
CA GLU A 403 18.51 25.21 -11.94
C GLU A 403 17.13 25.77 -12.34
N THR A 404 16.97 27.09 -12.23
CA THR A 404 15.74 27.81 -12.57
C THR A 404 15.67 28.22 -14.04
N ASP A 405 16.77 28.36 -14.77
CA ASP A 405 16.72 28.70 -16.20
C ASP A 405 16.00 27.61 -17.03
N LYS A 406 14.93 28.01 -17.73
CA LYS A 406 14.15 27.14 -18.64
C LYS A 406 13.79 27.88 -19.93
N SER A 407 13.52 27.09 -20.96
CA SER A 407 13.05 27.63 -22.24
C SER A 407 11.58 28.04 -22.17
N GLY A 408 11.18 29.08 -22.89
CA GLY A 408 9.75 29.49 -22.96
C GLY A 408 8.78 28.39 -23.45
N PHE A 409 9.26 27.39 -24.20
CA PHE A 409 8.42 26.22 -24.51
C PHE A 409 8.13 25.38 -23.26
N PHE A 410 9.14 25.15 -22.42
CA PHE A 410 9.01 24.40 -21.17
C PHE A 410 8.04 25.11 -20.23
N GLU A 411 8.21 26.41 -20.03
CA GLU A 411 7.31 27.28 -19.26
C GLU A 411 5.86 27.20 -19.77
N SER A 412 5.64 27.26 -21.08
CA SER A 412 4.29 27.15 -21.65
C SER A 412 3.60 25.80 -21.38
N VAL A 413 4.38 24.72 -21.27
CA VAL A 413 3.87 23.35 -21.09
C VAL A 413 3.73 23.00 -19.61
N TRP A 414 4.72 23.36 -18.80
CA TRP A 414 4.86 22.93 -17.41
C TRP A 414 4.43 23.99 -16.39
N GLY A 415 4.44 25.26 -16.77
CA GLY A 415 4.11 26.40 -15.90
C GLY A 415 5.31 27.33 -15.68
N ASP A 416 5.02 28.60 -15.37
CA ASP A 416 6.01 29.59 -14.95
C ASP A 416 6.35 29.40 -13.46
N HIS A 417 5.35 29.02 -12.65
CA HIS A 417 5.46 28.84 -11.19
C HIS A 417 6.07 30.09 -10.49
N TYR A 418 6.83 29.93 -9.40
CA TYR A 418 7.61 31.01 -8.74
C TYR A 418 9.11 30.87 -8.96
N ARG A 419 9.50 30.32 -10.10
CA ARG A 419 10.85 29.83 -10.38
C ARG A 419 11.95 30.89 -10.21
N ASP A 420 11.70 32.09 -10.75
CA ASP A 420 12.65 33.20 -10.69
C ASP A 420 12.95 33.63 -9.24
N VAL A 421 11.96 33.53 -8.36
CA VAL A 421 12.08 33.88 -6.93
C VAL A 421 13.02 32.92 -6.21
N TYR A 422 13.01 31.62 -6.57
CA TYR A 422 13.90 30.62 -5.96
C TYR A 422 15.39 30.86 -6.26
N SER A 423 15.70 31.45 -7.42
CA SER A 423 17.07 31.82 -7.82
C SER A 423 17.46 33.26 -7.50
N THR A 424 16.52 34.06 -7.00
CA THR A 424 16.80 35.44 -6.61
C THR A 424 17.59 35.45 -5.31
N LYS A 425 18.76 36.10 -5.32
CA LYS A 425 19.59 36.21 -4.11
C LYS A 425 18.94 37.14 -3.10
N ILE A 426 18.81 36.66 -1.87
CA ILE A 426 18.38 37.42 -0.72
C ILE A 426 19.54 37.63 0.24
N THR A 427 19.49 38.72 1.01
CA THR A 427 20.40 38.92 2.15
C THR A 427 19.86 38.15 3.34
N ALA A 428 20.58 37.11 3.77
CA ALA A 428 20.22 36.29 4.92
C ALA A 428 21.24 36.45 6.05
N LYS A 429 20.78 36.43 7.30
CA LYS A 429 21.66 36.41 8.47
C LYS A 429 22.35 35.05 8.58
N VAL A 430 23.66 35.06 8.76
CA VAL A 430 24.43 33.84 9.00
C VAL A 430 24.37 33.51 10.48
N ALA A 431 24.04 32.26 10.80
CA ALA A 431 23.95 31.81 12.18
C ALA A 431 24.61 30.45 12.39
N THR A 432 25.26 30.27 13.55
CA THR A 432 25.80 29.00 14.01
C THR A 432 25.05 28.54 15.25
N LEU A 433 24.96 27.23 15.45
CA LEU A 433 24.12 26.67 16.51
C LEU A 433 24.60 27.05 17.93
N ASP A 434 25.89 27.32 18.13
CA ASP A 434 26.43 27.74 19.43
C ASP A 434 26.02 29.13 19.89
N THR A 435 25.69 30.03 18.96
CA THR A 435 25.34 31.43 19.27
C THR A 435 23.86 31.74 19.08
N LEU A 436 23.21 31.08 18.12
CA LEU A 436 21.80 31.30 17.82
C LEU A 436 20.92 30.94 19.02
N TYR A 437 19.97 31.81 19.39
CA TYR A 437 19.13 31.70 20.60
C TYR A 437 19.89 31.41 21.91
N GLY A 438 21.15 31.84 22.02
CA GLY A 438 21.99 31.61 23.21
C GLY A 438 22.68 30.23 23.26
N GLY A 439 22.59 29.46 22.17
CA GLY A 439 23.13 28.11 22.01
C GLY A 439 22.02 27.08 21.86
N LEU A 440 22.09 26.30 20.78
CA LEU A 440 21.17 25.24 20.40
C LEU A 440 21.89 23.88 20.41
N GLU A 441 21.20 22.88 20.93
CA GLU A 441 21.59 21.47 20.91
C GLU A 441 20.77 20.73 19.84
N ILE A 442 21.39 19.83 19.10
CA ILE A 442 20.69 18.98 18.13
C ILE A 442 20.13 17.78 18.86
N VAL A 443 18.80 17.67 18.91
CA VAL A 443 18.12 16.51 19.50
C VAL A 443 18.20 15.32 18.55
N ARG A 444 17.77 15.54 17.30
CA ARG A 444 17.78 14.52 16.24
C ARG A 444 17.51 15.16 14.87
N ALA A 445 17.83 14.45 13.79
CA ALA A 445 17.28 14.77 12.49
C ALA A 445 15.76 14.51 12.45
N GLY A 446 15.07 15.25 11.61
CA GLY A 446 13.66 15.12 11.34
C GLY A 446 13.40 15.36 9.87
N GLY A 447 12.12 15.41 9.52
CA GLY A 447 11.71 15.69 8.15
C GLY A 447 10.46 14.90 7.79
N GLY A 448 9.54 15.58 7.09
CA GLY A 448 8.42 14.91 6.44
C GLY A 448 8.86 14.23 5.16
N HIS A 449 7.92 14.04 4.24
CA HIS A 449 8.14 13.35 2.97
C HIS A 449 9.06 14.11 1.98
N GLN A 450 9.33 15.40 2.22
CA GLN A 450 9.96 16.29 1.22
C GLN A 450 11.05 17.20 1.78
N THR A 451 11.12 17.37 3.11
CA THR A 451 11.93 18.43 3.73
C THR A 451 12.91 17.81 4.71
N ARG A 452 14.20 18.11 4.54
CA ARG A 452 15.22 17.80 5.54
C ARG A 452 15.09 18.79 6.70
N SER A 453 14.98 18.29 7.93
CA SER A 453 14.96 19.15 9.12
C SER A 453 15.80 18.61 10.27
N LEU A 454 16.15 19.49 11.21
CA LEU A 454 16.69 19.12 12.52
C LEU A 454 15.74 19.58 13.62
N ARG A 455 15.55 18.72 14.63
CA ARG A 455 14.93 19.10 15.91
C ARG A 455 16.05 19.64 16.80
N LEU A 456 15.90 20.89 17.21
CA LEU A 456 16.86 21.62 18.02
C LEU A 456 16.26 21.92 19.40
N LYS A 457 17.10 22.07 20.41
CA LYS A 457 16.70 22.40 21.77
C LYS A 457 17.51 23.57 22.30
N THR A 458 16.84 24.54 22.90
CA THR A 458 17.47 25.69 23.57
C THR A 458 17.89 25.32 24.99
N LYS A 459 18.74 26.16 25.62
CA LYS A 459 19.22 25.94 26.99
C LYS A 459 18.12 25.91 28.06
N ASP A 460 17.02 26.62 27.85
CA ASP A 460 15.84 26.62 28.70
C ASP A 460 14.86 25.46 28.38
N GLY A 461 15.23 24.57 27.45
CA GLY A 461 14.51 23.35 27.16
C GLY A 461 13.45 23.45 26.07
N ARG A 462 13.19 24.64 25.51
CA ARG A 462 12.29 24.84 24.36
C ARG A 462 12.84 24.19 23.10
N GLU A 463 11.97 23.79 22.20
CA GLU A 463 12.35 23.08 20.99
C GLU A 463 12.03 23.83 19.71
N LEU A 464 12.94 23.78 18.75
CA LEU A 464 12.81 24.43 17.46
C LEU A 464 12.91 23.40 16.35
N ASN A 465 12.22 23.64 15.23
CA ASN A 465 12.46 22.94 13.99
C ASN A 465 13.30 23.83 13.07
N MET A 466 14.43 23.31 12.59
CA MET A 466 15.23 23.91 11.53
C MET A 466 14.96 23.15 10.24
N ARG A 467 14.26 23.77 9.28
CA ARG A 467 13.79 23.14 8.03
C ARG A 467 14.49 23.76 6.82
N ALA A 468 15.05 22.94 5.95
CA ALA A 468 15.64 23.44 4.71
C ALA A 468 14.56 24.08 3.82
N LEU A 469 14.84 25.25 3.24
CA LEU A 469 13.96 25.83 2.21
C LEU A 469 14.04 25.05 0.90
N ARG A 470 15.21 24.47 0.62
CA ARG A 470 15.41 23.55 -0.50
C ARG A 470 14.76 22.20 -0.20
N LYS A 471 13.76 21.83 -1.00
CA LYS A 471 13.05 20.55 -0.89
C LYS A 471 13.87 19.42 -1.53
N SER A 472 13.70 18.21 -0.99
CA SER A 472 14.31 16.98 -1.51
C SER A 472 13.31 16.26 -2.43
N ALA A 473 13.51 16.41 -3.74
CA ALA A 473 12.72 15.72 -4.75
C ALA A 473 12.86 14.19 -4.67
N THR A 474 14.06 13.70 -4.34
CA THR A 474 14.33 12.27 -4.23
C THR A 474 13.66 11.67 -2.99
N GLN A 475 13.62 12.40 -1.86
CA GLN A 475 12.87 11.99 -0.67
C GLN A 475 11.36 11.91 -0.94
N TYR A 476 10.80 12.85 -1.71
CA TYR A 476 9.37 12.83 -2.07
C TYR A 476 9.01 11.67 -2.99
N LEU A 477 9.83 11.44 -4.01
CA LEU A 477 9.67 10.33 -4.92
C LEU A 477 9.59 9.02 -4.15
N GLN A 478 10.49 8.80 -3.20
CA GLN A 478 10.52 7.58 -2.39
C GLN A 478 9.33 7.47 -1.43
N THR A 479 9.00 8.55 -0.71
CA THR A 479 8.04 8.51 0.40
C THR A 479 6.58 8.69 -0.03
N VAL A 480 6.32 9.30 -1.19
CA VAL A 480 4.96 9.60 -1.69
C VAL A 480 4.61 8.84 -2.96
N MET A 481 5.49 8.88 -3.97
CA MET A 481 5.16 8.34 -5.30
C MET A 481 5.48 6.85 -5.44
N PHE A 482 6.58 6.38 -4.83
CA PHE A 482 7.09 5.02 -4.96
C PHE A 482 7.26 4.39 -3.58
N LYS A 483 6.14 4.34 -2.84
CA LYS A 483 6.07 3.85 -1.45
C LYS A 483 6.49 2.40 -1.26
N ASP A 484 6.51 1.61 -2.34
CA ASP A 484 6.72 0.15 -2.30
C ASP A 484 7.93 -0.30 -3.14
N THR A 485 8.68 0.65 -3.72
CA THR A 485 9.86 0.38 -4.53
C THR A 485 10.93 1.42 -4.20
N TYR A 486 12.14 0.98 -3.82
CA TYR A 486 13.26 1.90 -3.63
C TYR A 486 13.77 2.44 -4.96
N ILE A 487 13.85 3.76 -5.10
CA ILE A 487 14.19 4.45 -6.33
C ILE A 487 15.03 5.72 -6.14
N GLN A 488 15.36 6.13 -4.91
CA GLN A 488 15.98 7.45 -4.68
C GLN A 488 17.27 7.66 -5.49
N ASP A 489 18.19 6.68 -5.43
CA ASP A 489 19.46 6.68 -6.17
C ASP A 489 19.26 6.68 -7.71
N ASP A 490 18.15 6.10 -8.18
CA ASP A 490 17.79 6.02 -9.60
C ASP A 490 17.28 7.35 -10.17
N PHE A 491 16.82 8.27 -9.32
CA PHE A 491 16.28 9.56 -9.73
C PHE A 491 17.21 10.75 -9.46
N GLU A 492 18.29 10.57 -8.69
CA GLU A 492 19.34 11.59 -8.54
C GLU A 492 19.92 12.02 -9.90
N GLN A 493 20.05 13.34 -10.07
CA GLN A 493 20.52 14.05 -11.25
C GLN A 493 19.71 13.74 -12.53
N THR A 494 18.43 13.36 -12.37
CA THR A 494 17.54 13.16 -13.51
C THR A 494 16.70 14.40 -13.79
N ALA A 495 16.18 14.49 -15.02
CA ALA A 495 15.20 15.52 -15.33
C ALA A 495 13.89 15.37 -14.54
N ILE A 496 13.57 14.19 -13.97
CA ILE A 496 12.44 14.07 -13.04
C ILE A 496 12.74 14.74 -11.72
N GLU A 497 13.94 14.51 -11.17
CA GLU A 497 14.36 15.27 -10.00
C GLU A 497 14.28 16.77 -10.30
N GLY A 498 14.77 17.20 -11.48
CA GLY A 498 14.60 18.56 -11.97
C GLY A 498 13.14 19.00 -12.10
N LEU A 499 12.24 18.17 -12.64
CA LEU A 499 10.79 18.44 -12.78
C LEU A 499 10.08 18.49 -11.42
N ILE A 500 10.54 17.74 -10.41
CA ILE A 500 9.96 17.72 -9.07
C ILE A 500 10.52 18.86 -8.22
N GLN A 501 11.83 19.12 -8.29
CA GLN A 501 12.44 20.34 -7.74
C GLN A 501 11.76 21.58 -8.33
N ASP A 502 11.45 21.52 -9.61
CA ASP A 502 10.65 22.54 -10.28
C ASP A 502 9.21 22.58 -9.81
N PHE A 503 8.54 21.44 -9.71
CA PHE A 503 7.19 21.36 -9.15
C PHE A 503 7.13 22.01 -7.76
N TYR A 504 8.19 21.93 -6.96
CA TYR A 504 8.27 22.65 -5.68
C TYR A 504 8.37 24.16 -5.79
N THR A 505 8.76 24.68 -6.95
CA THR A 505 8.68 26.13 -7.22
C THR A 505 7.25 26.62 -7.39
N ALA A 506 6.26 25.73 -7.44
CA ALA A 506 4.85 26.12 -7.43
C ALA A 506 4.42 26.78 -6.11
N ALA A 507 5.09 26.51 -4.98
CA ALA A 507 4.84 27.22 -3.72
C ALA A 507 5.84 28.38 -3.55
N HIS A 508 5.37 29.56 -3.13
CA HIS A 508 6.23 30.73 -3.00
C HIS A 508 7.23 30.55 -1.83
N PRO A 509 8.56 30.66 -2.07
CA PRO A 509 9.59 30.17 -1.14
C PRO A 509 9.67 30.92 0.19
N TYR A 510 9.09 32.13 0.27
CA TYR A 510 9.14 33.00 1.44
C TYR A 510 7.76 33.43 1.94
N ALA A 511 6.68 32.87 1.37
CA ALA A 511 5.33 33.33 1.68
C ALA A 511 4.87 32.98 3.11
N PHE A 512 5.47 31.97 3.73
CA PHE A 512 5.24 31.64 5.14
C PHE A 512 5.51 32.83 6.07
N MET A 513 6.38 33.79 5.68
CA MET A 513 6.69 34.98 6.48
C MET A 513 5.53 35.98 6.57
N VAL A 514 4.56 35.90 5.66
CA VAL A 514 3.35 36.74 5.67
C VAL A 514 2.38 36.26 6.75
N VAL A 515 2.39 34.96 7.06
CA VAL A 515 1.32 34.32 7.81
C VAL A 515 1.22 34.74 9.28
N PRO A 516 2.32 34.95 10.05
CA PRO A 516 2.22 35.35 11.45
C PRO A 516 1.37 36.62 11.67
N GLU A 517 1.64 37.68 10.92
CA GLU A 517 0.94 38.96 11.07
C GLU A 517 -0.53 38.87 10.65
N LEU A 518 -0.84 38.08 9.62
CA LEU A 518 -2.22 37.76 9.26
C LEU A 518 -2.93 36.91 10.34
N SER A 519 -2.20 36.00 10.98
CA SER A 519 -2.72 35.11 12.02
C SER A 519 -3.05 35.86 13.31
N ASP A 520 -2.20 36.83 13.70
CA ASP A 520 -2.45 37.77 14.80
C ASP A 520 -3.77 38.53 14.59
N ALA A 521 -3.98 39.10 13.40
CA ALA A 521 -5.22 39.79 13.04
C ALA A 521 -6.43 38.83 13.03
N ALA A 522 -6.22 37.59 12.59
CA ALA A 522 -7.23 36.54 12.61
C ALA A 522 -7.48 35.94 14.01
N LYS A 523 -6.66 36.29 15.02
CA LYS A 523 -6.66 35.68 16.36
C LYS A 523 -6.55 34.16 16.31
N ILE A 524 -5.57 33.66 15.54
CA ILE A 524 -5.23 32.25 15.40
C ILE A 524 -3.83 32.05 15.98
N TYR A 525 -3.61 31.00 16.77
CA TYR A 525 -2.27 30.68 17.28
C TYR A 525 -1.32 30.32 16.12
N HIS A 526 -0.05 30.67 16.23
CA HIS A 526 0.91 30.48 15.14
C HIS A 526 2.35 30.38 15.63
N THR A 527 3.22 29.79 14.82
CA THR A 527 4.67 29.86 14.96
C THR A 527 5.22 31.15 14.34
N ASN A 528 6.49 31.49 14.62
CA ASN A 528 7.17 32.68 14.12
C ASN A 528 8.41 32.29 13.29
N PRO A 529 8.20 31.75 12.08
CA PRO A 529 9.30 31.29 11.24
C PRO A 529 10.25 32.43 10.86
N ARG A 530 11.55 32.17 10.94
CA ARG A 530 12.63 33.10 10.52
C ARG A 530 13.64 32.41 9.63
N ILE A 531 14.20 33.16 8.68
CA ILE A 531 15.19 32.66 7.73
C ILE A 531 16.60 32.90 8.25
N PHE A 532 17.43 31.86 8.18
CA PHE A 532 18.86 31.92 8.47
C PHE A 532 19.64 31.16 7.41
N TYR A 533 20.86 31.61 7.13
CA TYR A 533 21.86 30.78 6.44
C TYR A 533 22.69 30.06 7.48
N ILE A 534 22.71 28.72 7.43
CA ILE A 534 23.47 27.89 8.36
C ILE A 534 24.71 27.37 7.61
N PRO A 535 25.92 27.89 7.86
CA PRO A 535 27.13 27.41 7.20
C PRO A 535 27.55 26.04 7.77
N LYS A 536 28.46 25.34 7.10
CA LYS A 536 29.15 24.20 7.73
C LYS A 536 30.01 24.70 8.90
N HIS A 537 29.79 24.15 10.09
CA HIS A 537 30.46 24.58 11.32
C HIS A 537 30.54 23.45 12.36
N LYS A 538 31.49 23.55 13.30
CA LYS A 538 31.80 22.48 14.26
C LYS A 538 30.62 21.98 15.11
N TYR A 539 29.67 22.87 15.45
CA TYR A 539 28.53 22.53 16.29
C TYR A 539 27.41 21.74 15.57
N LEU A 540 27.47 21.62 14.23
CA LEU A 540 26.67 20.65 13.50
C LEU A 540 27.21 19.21 13.63
N GLY A 541 28.47 19.03 14.03
CA GLY A 541 29.09 17.71 14.13
C GLY A 541 28.90 16.88 12.86
N LYS A 542 28.37 15.66 13.01
CA LYS A 542 28.08 14.75 11.89
C LYS A 542 27.05 15.27 10.88
N TYR A 543 26.18 16.19 11.29
CA TYR A 543 25.12 16.74 10.45
C TYR A 543 25.63 17.75 9.40
N ASN A 544 26.93 18.08 9.38
CA ASN A 544 27.53 18.94 8.35
C ASN A 544 27.44 18.36 6.92
N ASN A 545 27.25 17.05 6.78
CA ASN A 545 27.05 16.41 5.47
C ASN A 545 25.78 16.92 4.79
N ASP A 546 24.67 16.96 5.55
CA ASP A 546 23.34 17.18 4.99
C ASP A 546 22.71 18.53 5.38
N TYR A 547 23.20 19.18 6.44
CA TYR A 547 22.54 20.35 7.04
C TYR A 547 23.34 21.65 7.03
N GLY A 548 24.54 21.66 6.42
CA GLY A 548 25.40 22.82 6.39
C GLY A 548 25.58 23.40 4.99
N GLY A 549 25.42 24.72 4.87
CA GLY A 549 25.65 25.50 3.66
C GLY A 549 24.41 25.99 2.93
N GLU A 550 23.24 26.01 3.58
CA GLU A 550 21.94 26.30 2.94
C GLU A 550 21.08 27.28 3.74
N LEU A 551 19.96 27.72 3.14
CA LEU A 551 18.92 28.51 3.80
C LEU A 551 17.95 27.60 4.57
N TYR A 552 17.70 27.97 5.82
CA TYR A 552 16.78 27.28 6.71
C TYR A 552 15.72 28.23 7.24
N MET A 553 14.48 27.74 7.30
CA MET A 553 13.42 28.28 8.14
C MET A 553 13.55 27.66 9.53
N ILE A 554 13.70 28.50 10.55
CA ILE A 554 13.70 28.08 11.96
C ILE A 554 12.43 28.62 12.61
N GLU A 555 11.64 27.72 13.20
CA GLU A 555 10.39 28.03 13.88
C GLU A 555 10.26 27.26 15.19
N GLU A 556 9.39 27.75 16.08
CA GLU A 556 8.98 27.05 17.29
C GLU A 556 8.35 25.70 16.95
N ARG A 557 8.65 24.69 17.76
CA ARG A 557 8.00 23.39 17.70
C ARG A 557 7.04 23.29 18.90
N PRO A 558 5.74 23.61 18.73
CA PRO A 558 4.80 23.61 19.84
C PRO A 558 4.61 22.18 20.38
N GLU A 559 5.18 21.92 21.56
CA GLU A 559 5.08 20.70 22.37
C GLU A 559 4.96 21.15 23.86
N GLU A 560 4.91 20.24 24.84
CA GLU A 560 4.66 20.53 26.27
C GLU A 560 5.56 21.62 26.89
N ASN A 561 6.76 21.83 26.34
CA ASN A 561 7.72 22.85 26.79
C ASN A 561 7.38 24.29 26.35
N TYR A 562 6.23 24.50 25.70
CA TYR A 562 5.76 25.80 25.20
C TYR A 562 4.51 26.34 25.92
N THR A 563 4.13 25.73 27.04
CA THR A 563 2.95 26.07 27.85
C THR A 563 2.93 27.53 28.32
N ASP A 564 4.08 28.13 28.64
CA ASP A 564 4.18 29.52 29.10
C ASP A 564 4.24 30.58 27.96
N GLU A 565 4.10 30.18 26.68
CA GLU A 565 4.20 31.13 25.56
C GLU A 565 2.87 31.78 25.18
N ARG A 566 2.91 33.11 25.02
CA ARG A 566 1.75 33.92 24.64
C ARG A 566 1.16 33.52 23.29
N ASN A 567 2.01 33.15 22.33
CA ASN A 567 1.61 32.86 20.95
C ASN A 567 0.82 31.54 20.83
N PHE A 568 0.84 30.72 21.88
CA PHE A 568 0.03 29.51 22.05
C PHE A 568 -1.03 29.65 23.14
N GLY A 569 -1.22 30.88 23.64
CA GLY A 569 -2.30 31.23 24.56
C GLY A 569 -2.03 31.00 26.04
N TYR A 570 -0.77 30.73 26.44
CA TYR A 570 -0.43 30.26 27.80
C TYR A 570 -1.17 28.95 28.14
N ALA A 571 -0.99 27.93 27.32
CA ALA A 571 -1.67 26.64 27.43
C ALA A 571 -1.17 25.88 28.67
N ASP A 572 -2.04 25.07 29.28
CA ASP A 572 -1.63 24.16 30.36
C ASP A 572 -0.86 22.94 29.81
N ASP A 573 -1.14 22.56 28.55
CA ASP A 573 -0.48 21.47 27.83
C ASP A 573 -0.56 21.66 26.30
N ILE A 574 0.25 20.91 25.52
CA ILE A 574 0.18 20.90 24.05
C ILE A 574 0.22 19.48 23.50
N GLU A 575 -0.84 19.10 22.79
CA GLU A 575 -1.09 17.73 22.34
C GLU A 575 -1.01 17.56 20.81
N SER A 576 -0.80 16.33 20.35
CA SER A 576 -0.94 15.99 18.93
C SER A 576 -2.40 15.80 18.52
N THR A 577 -2.67 15.83 17.22
CA THR A 577 -4.02 15.58 16.69
C THR A 577 -4.52 14.17 16.98
N HIS A 578 -3.62 13.18 17.02
CA HIS A 578 -4.00 11.81 17.33
C HIS A 578 -4.42 11.68 18.79
N ASP A 579 -3.61 12.21 19.71
CA ASP A 579 -3.86 12.19 21.15
C ASP A 579 -5.20 12.83 21.50
N ILE A 580 -5.56 13.95 20.86
CA ILE A 580 -6.85 14.59 21.13
C ILE A 580 -8.04 13.81 20.58
N ILE A 581 -7.88 13.06 19.47
CA ILE A 581 -8.94 12.19 18.95
C ILE A 581 -9.20 11.06 19.93
N GLU A 582 -8.15 10.52 20.54
CA GLU A 582 -8.26 9.50 21.58
C GLU A 582 -8.85 10.06 22.88
N LYS A 583 -8.34 11.18 23.39
CA LYS A 583 -8.84 11.83 24.61
C LYS A 583 -10.33 12.20 24.50
N VAL A 584 -10.76 12.81 23.39
CA VAL A 584 -12.18 13.17 23.19
C VAL A 584 -13.09 11.93 23.16
N ARG A 585 -12.56 10.78 22.77
CA ARG A 585 -13.29 9.51 22.85
C ARG A 585 -13.23 8.91 24.25
N GLU A 586 -12.15 9.09 24.99
CA GLU A 586 -11.98 8.52 26.34
C GLU A 586 -12.99 9.09 27.35
N ASP A 587 -13.24 10.41 27.35
CA ASP A 587 -14.01 11.07 28.41
C ASP A 587 -14.69 12.38 27.98
N GLU A 588 -15.90 12.62 28.48
CA GLU A 588 -16.71 13.81 28.17
C GLU A 588 -16.09 15.16 28.61
N LYS A 589 -15.11 15.14 29.52
CA LYS A 589 -14.41 16.34 30.00
C LYS A 589 -13.53 16.98 28.91
N TYR A 590 -13.09 16.21 27.92
CA TYR A 590 -12.21 16.67 26.85
C TYR A 590 -13.03 17.30 25.71
N LYS A 591 -12.78 18.57 25.40
CA LYS A 591 -13.63 19.37 24.49
C LYS A 591 -12.82 20.10 23.45
N ILE A 592 -13.30 20.11 22.20
CA ILE A 592 -12.69 20.87 21.10
C ILE A 592 -13.33 22.25 21.00
N ASP A 593 -12.52 23.31 20.92
CA ASP A 593 -13.00 24.64 20.55
C ASP A 593 -13.28 24.71 19.04
N GLU A 594 -14.45 24.22 18.64
CA GLU A 594 -14.87 24.19 17.23
C GLU A 594 -14.85 25.59 16.58
N ASN A 595 -15.07 26.66 17.35
CA ASN A 595 -15.06 28.02 16.81
C ASN A 595 -13.66 28.47 16.41
N ALA A 596 -12.66 28.19 17.25
CA ALA A 596 -11.26 28.46 16.93
C ALA A 596 -10.83 27.62 15.71
N TYR A 597 -11.24 26.36 15.64
CA TYR A 597 -10.93 25.48 14.51
C TYR A 597 -11.58 25.91 13.20
N VAL A 598 -12.88 26.23 13.20
CA VAL A 598 -13.58 26.76 12.01
C VAL A 598 -12.91 28.03 11.49
N ARG A 599 -12.51 28.94 12.38
CA ARG A 599 -11.78 30.16 11.98
C ARG A 599 -10.44 29.83 11.34
N ALA A 600 -9.68 28.91 11.92
CA ALA A 600 -8.40 28.48 11.36
C ALA A 600 -8.55 27.84 9.97
N ARG A 601 -9.58 26.99 9.77
CA ARG A 601 -9.87 26.37 8.46
C ARG A 601 -10.31 27.38 7.40
N LEU A 602 -11.12 28.38 7.77
CA LEU A 602 -11.48 29.47 6.85
C LEU A 602 -10.26 30.32 6.48
N PHE A 603 -9.37 30.55 7.43
CA PHE A 603 -8.11 31.24 7.19
C PHE A 603 -7.19 30.45 6.26
N ASP A 604 -7.13 29.12 6.38
CA ASP A 604 -6.40 28.25 5.45
C ASP A 604 -6.91 28.39 4.02
N MET A 605 -8.23 28.40 3.80
CA MET A 605 -8.81 28.60 2.47
C MET A 605 -8.52 30.00 1.92
N LEU A 606 -8.50 31.02 2.79
CA LEU A 606 -8.17 32.39 2.44
C LEU A 606 -6.74 32.51 1.90
N ILE A 607 -5.76 31.87 2.55
CA ILE A 607 -4.36 31.90 2.09
C ILE A 607 -4.02 30.77 1.10
N GLY A 608 -4.98 29.88 0.82
CA GLY A 608 -4.84 28.80 -0.15
C GLY A 608 -3.92 27.67 0.31
N ASP A 609 -3.90 27.38 1.62
CA ASP A 609 -3.12 26.28 2.17
C ASP A 609 -3.86 24.95 2.01
N TRP A 610 -3.39 24.12 1.08
CA TRP A 610 -4.04 22.89 0.63
C TRP A 610 -3.57 21.63 1.37
N ASP A 611 -2.46 21.69 2.12
CA ASP A 611 -1.80 20.53 2.74
C ASP A 611 -2.12 20.37 4.23
N ARG A 612 -3.40 20.47 4.59
CA ARG A 612 -3.85 20.51 5.99
C ARG A 612 -4.17 19.14 6.56
N HIS A 613 -3.19 18.24 6.58
CA HIS A 613 -3.29 16.93 7.25
C HIS A 613 -3.04 17.02 8.76
N GLN A 614 -3.26 15.92 9.49
CA GLN A 614 -3.27 15.85 10.95
C GLN A 614 -1.97 16.33 11.62
N ASP A 615 -0.81 16.15 10.98
CA ASP A 615 0.48 16.54 11.56
C ASP A 615 0.72 18.04 11.44
N GLN A 616 -0.07 18.78 10.66
CA GLN A 616 0.01 20.24 10.56
C GLN A 616 -0.76 20.97 11.66
N TRP A 617 -1.20 20.23 12.66
CA TRP A 617 -1.89 20.73 13.84
C TRP A 617 -1.22 20.23 15.12
N ARG A 618 -1.17 21.14 16.09
CA ARG A 618 -1.00 20.87 17.52
C ARG A 618 -2.18 21.49 18.26
N TRP A 619 -2.39 21.13 19.52
CA TRP A 619 -3.57 21.54 20.26
C TRP A 619 -3.20 22.03 21.66
N ALA A 620 -3.43 23.32 21.92
CA ALA A 620 -3.27 23.92 23.24
C ALA A 620 -4.42 23.47 24.16
N GLN A 621 -4.10 22.83 25.28
CA GLN A 621 -5.03 22.46 26.33
C GLN A 621 -5.23 23.61 27.32
N PHE A 622 -6.46 23.82 27.75
CA PHE A 622 -6.85 24.77 28.80
C PHE A 622 -7.74 24.07 29.83
N ASP A 623 -7.20 23.84 31.02
CA ASP A 623 -7.89 23.20 32.13
C ASP A 623 -8.84 24.20 32.80
N GLN A 624 -10.10 23.81 32.96
CA GLN A 624 -11.15 24.65 33.53
C GLN A 624 -11.40 24.29 35.00
N GLU A 625 -11.87 25.26 35.79
CA GLU A 625 -12.18 25.05 37.22
C GLU A 625 -13.26 23.96 37.45
N ASN A 626 -14.14 23.72 36.46
CA ASN A 626 -15.16 22.68 36.52
C ASN A 626 -14.64 21.26 36.17
N GLY A 627 -13.35 21.13 35.84
CA GLY A 627 -12.71 19.87 35.44
C GLY A 627 -12.71 19.59 33.93
N ASP A 628 -13.35 20.43 33.11
CA ASP A 628 -13.28 20.32 31.64
C ASP A 628 -11.87 20.70 31.13
N LYS A 629 -11.48 20.12 30.00
CA LYS A 629 -10.23 20.40 29.30
C LYS A 629 -10.53 20.83 27.87
N TRP A 630 -10.26 22.09 27.54
CA TRP A 630 -10.52 22.63 26.20
C TRP A 630 -9.28 22.62 25.32
N PHE A 631 -9.40 22.07 24.13
CA PHE A 631 -8.34 22.05 23.12
C PHE A 631 -8.59 23.09 22.04
N ARG A 632 -7.59 23.96 21.83
CA ARG A 632 -7.58 24.96 20.74
C ARG A 632 -6.48 24.65 19.74
N PRO A 633 -6.74 24.80 18.44
CA PRO A 633 -5.78 24.43 17.42
C PRO A 633 -4.62 25.43 17.33
N ILE A 634 -3.43 24.88 17.14
CA ILE A 634 -2.19 25.55 16.77
C ILE A 634 -1.80 25.01 15.39
N PRO A 635 -2.20 25.67 14.29
CA PRO A 635 -1.68 25.35 12.97
C PRO A 635 -0.16 25.58 12.91
N ARG A 636 0.56 24.69 12.24
CA ARG A 636 2.00 24.82 11.95
C ARG A 636 2.28 24.49 10.48
N ASP A 637 3.53 24.69 10.04
CA ASP A 637 4.01 24.29 8.71
C ASP A 637 3.21 24.91 7.55
N ARG A 638 3.21 26.24 7.49
CA ARG A 638 2.44 26.99 6.49
C ARG A 638 3.27 27.34 5.25
N ASP A 639 4.02 26.37 4.73
CA ASP A 639 4.92 26.56 3.59
C ASP A 639 4.26 26.33 2.21
N GLN A 640 3.03 25.79 2.18
CA GLN A 640 2.23 25.55 0.96
C GLN A 640 1.24 26.67 0.61
N VAL A 641 1.32 27.82 1.29
CA VAL A 641 0.43 28.96 1.06
C VAL A 641 0.69 29.59 -0.32
N PHE A 642 -0.37 30.15 -0.93
CA PHE A 642 -0.30 30.83 -2.23
C PHE A 642 0.32 29.99 -3.37
N SER A 643 0.02 28.70 -3.44
CA SER A 643 0.58 27.81 -4.48
C SER A 643 0.06 28.14 -5.91
N ASN A 644 0.93 28.09 -6.91
CA ASN A 644 0.66 28.33 -8.33
C ASN A 644 1.04 27.11 -9.19
N PHE A 645 0.06 26.24 -9.47
CA PHE A 645 0.21 25.05 -10.33
C PHE A 645 -0.30 25.31 -11.76
N ASP A 646 0.29 26.29 -12.45
CA ASP A 646 -0.01 26.66 -13.83
C ASP A 646 0.63 25.73 -14.88
N GLY A 647 0.35 25.93 -16.17
CA GLY A 647 0.92 25.14 -17.27
C GLY A 647 -0.09 24.21 -17.98
N ALA A 648 0.06 24.12 -19.31
CA ALA A 648 -0.87 23.39 -20.17
C ALA A 648 -0.98 21.88 -19.86
N LEU A 649 0.10 21.25 -19.41
CA LEU A 649 0.07 19.83 -19.04
C LEU A 649 -0.69 19.61 -17.72
N LEU A 650 -0.49 20.47 -16.71
CA LEU A 650 -1.26 20.41 -15.46
C LEU A 650 -2.75 20.67 -15.72
N ASP A 651 -3.09 21.57 -16.65
CA ASP A 651 -4.48 21.76 -17.12
C ASP A 651 -5.08 20.48 -17.70
N VAL A 652 -4.36 19.78 -18.58
CA VAL A 652 -4.81 18.50 -19.15
C VAL A 652 -4.92 17.43 -18.06
N MET A 653 -3.99 17.38 -17.11
CA MET A 653 -4.04 16.44 -16.00
C MET A 653 -5.26 16.66 -15.10
N ARG A 654 -5.68 17.91 -14.87
CA ARG A 654 -6.91 18.27 -14.13
C ARG A 654 -8.19 17.86 -14.85
N ILE A 655 -8.14 17.68 -16.17
CA ILE A 655 -9.24 17.14 -16.99
C ILE A 655 -9.24 15.60 -16.94
N ILE A 656 -8.06 14.98 -17.04
CA ILE A 656 -7.88 13.53 -17.09
C ILE A 656 -8.19 12.86 -15.75
N SER A 657 -7.78 13.47 -14.64
CA SER A 657 -7.97 12.95 -13.28
C SER A 657 -8.69 13.96 -12.40
N GLY A 658 -9.69 13.51 -11.65
CA GLY A 658 -10.34 14.36 -10.65
C GLY A 658 -9.41 14.76 -9.51
N SER A 659 -8.50 13.87 -9.08
CA SER A 659 -7.66 14.09 -7.90
C SER A 659 -6.59 15.16 -8.10
N THR A 660 -6.13 15.38 -9.34
CA THR A 660 -5.12 16.40 -9.67
C THR A 660 -5.66 17.82 -9.57
N LYS A 661 -6.98 18.01 -9.42
CA LYS A 661 -7.60 19.32 -9.14
C LYS A 661 -7.22 19.92 -7.80
N GLN A 662 -6.62 19.13 -6.90
CA GLN A 662 -6.00 19.65 -5.68
C GLN A 662 -4.84 20.62 -6.01
N LEU A 663 -4.15 20.38 -7.12
CA LEU A 663 -3.05 21.20 -7.64
C LEU A 663 -3.62 22.33 -8.50
N GLN A 664 -4.23 23.33 -7.84
CA GLN A 664 -4.85 24.49 -8.48
C GLN A 664 -4.03 25.77 -8.30
N VAL A 665 -4.23 26.73 -9.20
CA VAL A 665 -3.61 28.06 -9.11
C VAL A 665 -4.28 28.90 -8.03
N TYR A 666 -3.50 29.67 -7.26
CA TYR A 666 -4.02 30.63 -6.29
C TYR A 666 -4.64 31.86 -6.97
N ASP A 667 -5.97 31.93 -6.96
CA ASP A 667 -6.73 33.06 -7.55
C ASP A 667 -7.68 33.71 -6.52
N SER A 668 -8.23 34.88 -6.84
CA SER A 668 -9.28 35.57 -6.09
C SER A 668 -10.51 34.66 -5.87
N GLU A 669 -10.82 33.78 -6.81
CA GLU A 669 -11.92 32.81 -6.71
C GLU A 669 -11.41 31.40 -6.38
N LEU A 670 -11.91 30.79 -5.31
CA LEU A 670 -11.65 29.38 -5.01
C LEU A 670 -12.70 28.49 -5.67
N LYS A 671 -12.41 27.98 -6.88
CA LYS A 671 -13.33 27.17 -7.71
C LYS A 671 -13.49 25.75 -7.16
N ASP A 672 -12.39 25.01 -7.04
CA ASP A 672 -12.39 23.59 -6.65
C ASP A 672 -12.24 23.41 -5.14
N ILE A 673 -13.27 23.80 -4.38
CA ILE A 673 -13.25 23.83 -2.91
C ILE A 673 -13.15 22.45 -2.24
N GLU A 674 -13.76 21.42 -2.85
CA GLU A 674 -13.67 20.03 -2.38
C GLU A 674 -12.22 19.53 -2.46
N TRP A 675 -11.57 19.76 -3.60
CA TRP A 675 -10.22 19.27 -3.86
C TRP A 675 -9.15 20.04 -3.07
N MET A 676 -9.32 21.37 -2.93
CA MET A 676 -8.47 22.19 -2.04
C MET A 676 -8.41 21.62 -0.62
N ASN A 677 -9.55 21.13 -0.13
CA ASN A 677 -9.70 20.66 1.24
C ASN A 677 -9.62 19.14 1.36
N ALA A 678 -9.16 18.41 0.33
CA ALA A 678 -9.11 16.94 0.35
C ALA A 678 -8.25 16.38 1.50
N ALA A 679 -7.18 17.08 1.88
CA ALA A 679 -6.35 16.73 3.04
C ALA A 679 -7.07 17.00 4.38
N GLY A 680 -7.64 18.20 4.54
CA GLY A 680 -8.23 18.66 5.80
C GLY A 680 -9.63 18.14 6.10
N VAL A 681 -10.44 17.83 5.09
CA VAL A 681 -11.86 17.42 5.27
C VAL A 681 -12.00 16.17 6.14
N LYS A 682 -11.00 15.29 6.15
CA LYS A 682 -10.96 14.09 7.00
C LYS A 682 -11.06 14.47 8.47
N LEU A 683 -10.21 15.40 8.89
CA LEU A 683 -10.16 15.91 10.26
C LEU A 683 -11.35 16.83 10.57
N ASP A 684 -11.71 17.70 9.63
CA ASP A 684 -12.82 18.64 9.81
C ASP A 684 -14.15 17.95 10.15
N ARG A 685 -14.37 16.73 9.62
CA ARG A 685 -15.57 15.93 9.89
C ARG A 685 -15.68 15.41 11.32
N VAL A 686 -14.56 15.18 11.99
CA VAL A 686 -14.54 14.64 13.36
C VAL A 686 -14.32 15.73 14.41
N MET A 687 -13.67 16.84 14.03
CA MET A 687 -13.42 17.99 14.91
C MET A 687 -14.58 18.99 14.96
N VAL A 688 -15.44 19.04 13.92
CA VAL A 688 -16.54 20.02 13.83
C VAL A 688 -17.89 19.30 13.77
N GLN A 689 -18.37 18.84 14.93
CA GLN A 689 -19.61 18.07 15.02
C GLN A 689 -20.83 18.98 15.25
N GLN A 690 -20.67 20.06 16.01
CA GLN A 690 -21.78 20.89 16.50
C GLN A 690 -21.98 22.22 15.78
N SER A 691 -20.93 22.77 15.14
CA SER A 691 -20.96 24.08 14.50
C SER A 691 -22.08 24.25 13.45
N THR A 692 -22.66 25.45 13.38
CA THR A 692 -23.77 25.80 12.48
C THR A 692 -23.33 26.71 11.35
N LYS A 693 -24.11 26.78 10.26
CA LYS A 693 -23.80 27.66 9.10
C LYS A 693 -23.62 29.12 9.53
N GLU A 694 -24.40 29.57 10.50
CA GLU A 694 -24.32 30.92 11.05
C GLU A 694 -22.96 31.17 11.70
N LYS A 695 -22.40 30.19 12.42
CA LYS A 695 -21.06 30.29 13.02
C LYS A 695 -19.96 30.34 11.97
N TRP A 696 -20.06 29.55 10.91
CA TRP A 696 -19.13 29.63 9.77
C TRP A 696 -19.18 31.01 9.11
N LEU A 697 -20.38 31.58 8.90
CA LEU A 697 -20.54 32.92 8.33
C LEU A 697 -20.05 34.02 9.28
N GLU A 698 -20.22 33.84 10.60
CA GLU A 698 -19.70 34.75 11.63
C GLU A 698 -18.18 34.81 11.59
N HIS A 699 -17.49 33.66 11.57
CA HIS A 699 -16.02 33.62 11.47
C HIS A 699 -15.51 34.11 10.10
N ALA A 700 -16.23 33.85 9.01
CA ALA A 700 -15.90 34.41 7.70
C ALA A 700 -15.97 35.94 7.72
N GLN A 701 -17.05 36.52 8.28
CA GLN A 701 -17.18 37.97 8.44
C GLN A 701 -16.09 38.53 9.36
N PHE A 702 -15.80 37.85 10.47
CA PHE A 702 -14.72 38.23 11.38
C PHE A 702 -13.38 38.36 10.65
N LEU A 703 -13.02 37.37 9.81
CA LEU A 703 -11.79 37.42 9.02
C LEU A 703 -11.81 38.56 7.99
N GLN A 704 -12.96 38.81 7.35
CA GLN A 704 -13.13 39.94 6.43
C GLN A 704 -12.90 41.29 7.11
N ASP A 705 -13.38 41.45 8.35
CA ASP A 705 -13.33 42.71 9.08
C ASP A 705 -11.96 42.98 9.73
N ASN A 706 -11.22 41.93 10.11
CA ASN A 706 -9.96 42.07 10.86
C ASN A 706 -8.70 41.95 9.98
N ILE A 707 -8.75 41.23 8.86
CA ILE A 707 -7.65 41.18 7.90
C ILE A 707 -7.82 42.36 6.94
N THR A 708 -7.54 43.58 7.40
CA THR A 708 -7.72 44.81 6.60
C THR A 708 -6.65 44.93 5.52
N ASP A 709 -6.82 45.90 4.61
CA ASP A 709 -5.80 46.17 3.58
C ASP A 709 -4.47 46.59 4.20
N GLU A 710 -4.50 47.34 5.30
CA GLU A 710 -3.29 47.75 6.02
C GLU A 710 -2.57 46.55 6.65
N VAL A 711 -3.32 45.58 7.20
CA VAL A 711 -2.77 44.33 7.74
C VAL A 711 -2.13 43.50 6.63
N ILE A 712 -2.81 43.36 5.49
CA ILE A 712 -2.26 42.66 4.32
C ILE A 712 -1.00 43.38 3.82
N ASP A 713 -1.05 44.70 3.69
CA ASP A 713 0.08 45.50 3.20
C ASP A 713 1.30 45.34 4.11
N SER A 714 1.09 45.37 5.44
CA SER A 714 2.15 45.22 6.45
C SER A 714 2.72 43.80 6.47
N ALA A 715 1.86 42.77 6.45
CA ALA A 715 2.29 41.37 6.46
C ALA A 715 3.22 41.01 5.30
N PHE A 716 2.99 41.58 4.12
CA PHE A 716 3.80 41.34 2.93
C PHE A 716 5.17 42.04 2.96
N LEU A 717 5.37 43.05 3.83
CA LEU A 717 6.69 43.67 4.02
C LEU A 717 7.69 42.76 4.73
N ASN A 718 7.22 41.67 5.37
CA ASN A 718 8.07 40.69 6.03
C ASN A 718 8.81 39.78 5.04
N VAL A 719 8.37 39.69 3.78
CA VAL A 719 9.09 38.96 2.72
C VAL A 719 10.38 39.71 2.38
N PRO A 720 11.52 39.03 2.14
CA PRO A 720 12.78 39.68 1.79
C PRO A 720 12.61 40.67 0.63
N GLU A 721 13.20 41.87 0.73
CA GLU A 721 13.03 42.96 -0.25
C GLU A 721 13.31 42.52 -1.69
N ALA A 722 14.34 41.68 -1.89
CA ALA A 722 14.68 41.14 -3.21
C ALA A 722 13.61 40.20 -3.80
N ALA A 723 12.72 39.63 -2.98
CA ALA A 723 11.62 38.77 -3.38
C ALA A 723 10.26 39.49 -3.41
N GLN A 724 10.21 40.82 -3.22
CA GLN A 724 8.98 41.62 -3.34
C GLN A 724 8.73 42.03 -4.80
N ASP A 725 8.51 41.03 -5.65
CA ASP A 725 8.35 41.19 -7.10
C ASP A 725 6.89 41.37 -7.55
N SER A 726 6.64 41.27 -8.86
CA SER A 726 5.27 41.33 -9.42
C SER A 726 4.41 40.14 -9.02
N THR A 727 4.99 38.95 -8.80
CA THR A 727 4.23 37.77 -8.38
C THR A 727 3.66 37.95 -6.98
N LEU A 728 4.44 38.57 -6.09
CA LEU A 728 3.99 38.90 -4.73
C LEU A 728 2.87 39.96 -4.73
N MET A 729 2.93 40.94 -5.65
CA MET A 729 1.84 41.91 -5.85
C MET A 729 0.56 41.25 -6.36
N GLU A 730 0.66 40.26 -7.24
CA GLU A 730 -0.48 39.50 -7.74
C GLU A 730 -1.13 38.64 -6.64
N ILE A 731 -0.32 37.92 -5.84
CA ILE A 731 -0.79 37.17 -4.67
C ILE A 731 -1.58 38.08 -3.72
N LYS A 732 -1.09 39.30 -3.49
CA LYS A 732 -1.72 40.29 -2.62
C LYS A 732 -3.10 40.74 -3.14
N GLU A 733 -3.23 40.97 -4.44
CA GLU A 733 -4.52 41.28 -5.08
C GLU A 733 -5.49 40.09 -5.00
N HIS A 734 -5.00 38.87 -5.27
CA HIS A 734 -5.79 37.65 -5.12
C HIS A 734 -6.25 37.41 -3.69
N LEU A 735 -5.40 37.67 -2.68
CA LEU A 735 -5.77 37.59 -1.27
C LEU A 735 -6.89 38.58 -0.92
N LYS A 736 -6.83 39.82 -1.40
CA LYS A 736 -7.89 40.82 -1.22
C LYS A 736 -9.20 40.38 -1.89
N GLY A 737 -9.12 39.86 -3.11
CA GLY A 737 -10.26 39.30 -3.83
C GLY A 737 -10.89 38.10 -3.11
N ARG A 738 -10.08 37.17 -2.61
CA ARG A 738 -10.53 35.99 -1.88
C ARG A 738 -11.06 36.33 -0.48
N ARG A 739 -10.50 37.35 0.19
CA ARG A 739 -11.10 37.91 1.39
C ARG A 739 -12.51 38.42 1.09
N ALA A 740 -12.72 39.13 -0.02
CA ALA A 740 -14.03 39.70 -0.36
C ALA A 740 -15.13 38.65 -0.61
N ASN A 741 -14.77 37.45 -1.11
CA ASN A 741 -15.73 36.36 -1.34
C ASN A 741 -15.75 35.29 -0.23
N LEU A 742 -15.06 35.48 0.90
CA LEU A 742 -14.88 34.46 1.94
C LEU A 742 -16.20 33.88 2.51
N ARG A 743 -17.29 34.66 2.54
CA ARG A 743 -18.62 34.17 2.97
C ARG A 743 -19.24 33.16 2.00
N ASP A 744 -18.97 33.30 0.70
CA ASP A 744 -19.35 32.32 -0.31
C ASP A 744 -18.53 31.03 -0.13
N ILE A 745 -17.22 31.16 0.04
CA ILE A 745 -16.31 30.03 0.34
C ILE A 745 -16.80 29.27 1.58
N ALA A 746 -17.09 29.98 2.67
CA ALA A 746 -17.60 29.39 3.91
C ALA A 746 -18.93 28.65 3.70
N THR A 747 -19.81 29.20 2.87
CA THR A 747 -21.10 28.57 2.55
C THR A 747 -20.91 27.28 1.77
N ARG A 748 -20.14 27.30 0.68
CA ARG A 748 -19.88 26.13 -0.16
C ARG A 748 -19.17 25.04 0.62
N TYR A 749 -18.19 25.41 1.45
CA TYR A 749 -17.46 24.42 2.26
C TYR A 749 -18.34 23.82 3.36
N TYR A 750 -19.12 24.65 4.06
CA TYR A 750 -20.07 24.15 5.05
C TYR A 750 -21.03 23.13 4.45
N GLU A 751 -21.56 23.42 3.25
CA GLU A 751 -22.48 22.53 2.54
C GLU A 751 -21.80 21.21 2.17
N PHE A 752 -20.60 21.25 1.57
CA PHE A 752 -19.78 20.06 1.27
C PHE A 752 -19.42 19.25 2.51
N LEU A 753 -18.97 19.91 3.58
CA LEU A 753 -18.62 19.27 4.85
C LEU A 753 -19.85 18.58 5.43
N ASN A 754 -21.03 19.19 5.39
CA ASN A 754 -22.25 18.65 6.00
C ASN A 754 -23.08 17.74 5.08
N GLU A 755 -22.65 17.47 3.83
CA GLU A 755 -23.30 16.46 2.98
C GLU A 755 -23.25 15.06 3.62
N LEU A 756 -22.13 14.75 4.26
CA LEU A 756 -21.93 13.63 5.15
C LEU A 756 -21.67 14.19 6.55
N VAL A 757 -22.32 13.68 7.59
CA VAL A 757 -21.99 14.04 8.96
C VAL A 757 -21.56 12.78 9.70
N ILE A 758 -20.42 12.85 10.38
CA ILE A 758 -19.88 11.78 11.21
C ILE A 758 -19.98 12.26 12.66
N LEU A 759 -20.62 11.47 13.49
CA LEU A 759 -20.77 11.72 14.93
C LEU A 759 -20.25 10.51 15.69
N THR A 760 -19.66 10.76 16.85
CA THR A 760 -19.12 9.73 17.74
C THR A 760 -19.70 9.91 19.15
N GLY A 761 -19.92 8.80 19.84
CA GLY A 761 -19.94 8.76 21.30
C GLY A 761 -18.52 8.85 21.87
N THR A 762 -18.32 8.14 22.96
CA THR A 762 -17.09 7.92 23.70
C THR A 762 -16.82 6.42 23.81
N ASP A 763 -15.65 6.01 24.26
CA ASP A 763 -15.30 4.61 24.51
C ASP A 763 -15.90 4.12 25.86
N LYS A 764 -17.07 4.63 26.25
CA LYS A 764 -17.79 4.32 27.49
C LYS A 764 -19.30 4.28 27.20
N ASP A 765 -20.13 3.74 28.10
CA ASP A 765 -21.60 3.63 27.91
C ASP A 765 -22.31 4.94 27.45
N ASP A 766 -22.83 5.00 26.22
CA ASP A 766 -23.53 6.16 25.65
C ASP A 766 -24.99 5.89 25.25
N TYR A 767 -25.81 6.94 25.31
CA TYR A 767 -27.20 6.96 24.86
C TYR A 767 -27.36 7.85 23.63
N ILE A 768 -27.69 7.23 22.50
CA ILE A 768 -27.75 7.85 21.17
C ILE A 768 -29.21 7.91 20.69
N GLU A 769 -29.78 9.10 20.65
CA GLU A 769 -31.14 9.35 20.19
C GLU A 769 -31.17 9.94 18.77
N VAL A 770 -31.89 9.27 17.86
CA VAL A 770 -32.18 9.79 16.52
C VAL A 770 -33.68 10.07 16.41
N GLN A 771 -34.05 11.34 16.51
CA GLN A 771 -35.43 11.80 16.53
C GLN A 771 -35.85 12.40 15.17
N ARG A 772 -36.89 11.84 14.56
CA ARG A 772 -37.49 12.35 13.31
C ARG A 772 -38.58 13.39 13.62
N ILE A 773 -38.19 14.66 13.76
CA ILE A 773 -39.01 15.74 14.34
C ILE A 773 -39.78 16.65 13.35
N GLY A 774 -39.60 16.50 12.03
CA GLY A 774 -40.28 17.31 11.01
C GLY A 774 -39.95 16.90 9.57
N ASP A 775 -40.61 17.47 8.55
CA ASP A 775 -40.25 17.18 7.14
C ASP A 775 -38.79 17.60 6.87
N LYS A 776 -38.00 16.70 6.31
CA LYS A 776 -36.55 16.87 6.06
C LYS A 776 -35.65 17.07 7.29
N GLN A 777 -36.17 17.03 8.52
CA GLN A 777 -35.40 17.29 9.75
C GLN A 777 -35.13 16.02 10.54
N THR A 778 -33.93 15.92 11.10
CA THR A 778 -33.55 14.85 12.05
C THR A 778 -32.70 15.45 13.15
N ARG A 779 -33.13 15.29 14.41
CA ARG A 779 -32.35 15.68 15.58
C ARG A 779 -31.56 14.47 16.07
N VAL A 780 -30.28 14.67 16.35
CA VAL A 780 -29.43 13.66 16.99
C VAL A 780 -29.02 14.21 18.35
N ILE A 781 -29.20 13.39 19.40
CA ILE A 781 -28.73 13.68 20.76
C ILE A 781 -27.82 12.52 21.18
N ILE A 782 -26.62 12.81 21.65
CA ILE A 782 -25.69 11.81 22.20
C ILE A 782 -25.39 12.23 23.64
N SER A 783 -25.61 11.33 24.60
CA SER A 783 -25.40 11.60 26.03
C SER A 783 -24.72 10.45 26.72
N ARG A 784 -23.85 10.73 27.70
CA ARG A 784 -23.25 9.72 28.59
C ARG A 784 -24.34 8.97 29.36
N ILE A 785 -24.12 7.68 29.63
CA ILE A 785 -24.85 6.92 30.65
C ILE A 785 -23.99 6.86 31.91
N LYS A 786 -24.53 7.33 33.03
CA LYS A 786 -23.90 7.24 34.35
C LYS A 786 -24.90 6.67 35.34
N ASP A 787 -24.49 5.66 36.10
CA ASP A 787 -25.35 4.95 37.06
C ASP A 787 -26.68 4.44 36.45
N GLY A 788 -26.68 4.13 35.14
CA GLY A 788 -27.86 3.67 34.40
C GLY A 788 -28.84 4.76 33.98
N GLU A 789 -28.53 6.04 34.21
CA GLU A 789 -29.33 7.19 33.80
C GLU A 789 -28.59 8.05 32.75
N LYS A 790 -29.35 8.80 31.94
CA LYS A 790 -28.78 9.76 30.98
C LYS A 790 -28.15 10.93 31.76
N ALA A 791 -26.90 11.26 31.45
CA ALA A 791 -26.14 12.31 32.11
C ALA A 791 -25.72 13.41 31.12
N ASP A 792 -24.41 13.63 30.95
CA ASP A 792 -23.85 14.72 30.16
C ASP A 792 -24.18 14.59 28.66
N VAL A 793 -24.64 15.68 28.05
CA VAL A 793 -24.96 15.73 26.62
C VAL A 793 -23.72 16.14 25.83
N LEU A 794 -23.26 15.25 24.95
CA LEU A 794 -22.11 15.45 24.07
C LEU A 794 -22.50 16.18 22.79
N VAL A 795 -23.60 15.77 22.17
CA VAL A 795 -24.11 16.32 20.91
C VAL A 795 -25.62 16.54 21.03
N ASP A 796 -26.10 17.70 20.57
CA ASP A 796 -27.52 17.96 20.36
C ASP A 796 -27.71 18.87 19.15
N LYS A 797 -28.07 18.28 18.00
CA LYS A 797 -28.12 19.02 16.72
C LYS A 797 -29.24 18.56 15.81
N VAL A 798 -29.84 19.52 15.10
CA VAL A 798 -30.85 19.29 14.06
C VAL A 798 -30.20 19.37 12.68
N PHE A 799 -30.28 18.27 11.93
CA PHE A 799 -29.80 18.16 10.56
C PHE A 799 -30.94 18.27 9.55
N HIS A 800 -30.64 18.86 8.39
CA HIS A 800 -31.59 19.10 7.30
C HIS A 800 -31.18 18.35 6.04
N LYS A 801 -32.11 17.57 5.45
CA LYS A 801 -31.85 16.75 4.25
C LYS A 801 -31.37 17.53 3.02
N ASP A 802 -31.73 18.80 2.92
CA ASP A 802 -31.33 19.64 1.79
C ASP A 802 -29.80 19.85 1.78
N VAL A 803 -29.15 19.78 2.94
CA VAL A 803 -27.69 19.77 3.07
C VAL A 803 -27.19 18.34 3.34
N THR A 804 -27.60 17.74 4.45
CA THR A 804 -27.12 16.43 4.92
C THR A 804 -27.77 15.27 4.19
N LYS A 805 -26.98 14.53 3.43
CA LYS A 805 -27.42 13.35 2.67
C LYS A 805 -27.30 12.07 3.50
N GLU A 806 -26.26 11.99 4.33
CA GLU A 806 -25.92 10.81 5.12
C GLU A 806 -25.38 11.16 6.51
N LEU A 807 -25.79 10.39 7.52
CA LEU A 807 -25.30 10.45 8.91
C LEU A 807 -24.62 9.12 9.25
N TRP A 808 -23.38 9.15 9.75
CA TRP A 808 -22.71 8.02 10.37
C TRP A 808 -22.55 8.31 11.85
N ILE A 809 -23.21 7.53 12.70
CA ILE A 809 -23.19 7.73 14.15
C ILE A 809 -22.56 6.48 14.77
N TYR A 810 -21.40 6.65 15.38
CA TYR A 810 -20.62 5.58 16.02
C TYR A 810 -20.85 5.60 17.53
N GLY A 811 -21.13 4.43 18.10
CA GLY A 811 -21.15 4.17 19.54
C GLY A 811 -19.73 4.08 20.11
N LEU A 812 -18.85 3.36 19.39
CA LEU A 812 -17.42 3.12 19.66
C LEU A 812 -17.10 1.91 20.54
N ASP A 813 -17.27 1.98 21.86
CA ASP A 813 -16.93 0.89 22.78
C ASP A 813 -17.92 0.86 23.96
N ASP A 814 -17.80 -0.15 24.82
CA ASP A 814 -18.66 -0.35 25.99
C ASP A 814 -20.14 -0.65 25.61
N LYS A 815 -21.13 -0.29 26.45
CA LYS A 815 -22.54 -0.65 26.21
C LYS A 815 -23.36 0.56 25.80
N ASP A 816 -23.64 0.66 24.50
CA ASP A 816 -24.41 1.77 23.97
C ASP A 816 -25.89 1.45 23.79
N ILE A 817 -26.71 2.50 23.87
CA ILE A 817 -28.15 2.43 23.60
C ILE A 817 -28.50 3.35 22.43
N PHE A 818 -28.90 2.74 21.32
CA PHE A 818 -29.38 3.44 20.14
C PHE A 818 -30.91 3.49 20.11
N GLU A 819 -31.51 4.66 20.29
CA GLU A 819 -32.95 4.87 20.19
C GLU A 819 -33.33 5.69 18.94
N VAL A 820 -34.20 5.15 18.09
CA VAL A 820 -34.73 5.87 16.92
C VAL A 820 -36.24 6.08 17.04
N THR A 821 -36.67 7.34 17.09
CA THR A 821 -38.06 7.73 17.31
C THR A 821 -38.57 8.77 16.29
N GLY A 822 -39.86 9.09 16.37
CA GLY A 822 -40.51 10.10 15.54
C GLY A 822 -41.03 9.57 14.20
N LYS A 823 -41.71 10.44 13.44
CA LYS A 823 -42.25 10.10 12.12
C LYS A 823 -42.22 11.32 11.22
N ALA A 824 -41.45 11.23 10.13
CA ALA A 824 -41.32 12.31 9.17
C ALA A 824 -41.23 11.79 7.72
N ASN A 825 -41.42 12.71 6.78
CA ASN A 825 -41.16 12.50 5.36
C ASN A 825 -39.78 13.03 4.97
N ASN A 826 -39.27 12.59 3.81
CA ASN A 826 -37.97 13.03 3.29
C ASN A 826 -36.82 12.84 4.29
N LEU A 827 -36.60 11.61 4.74
CA LEU A 827 -35.61 11.30 5.78
C LEU A 827 -34.15 11.35 5.25
N ILE A 828 -33.24 11.80 6.12
CA ILE A 828 -31.78 11.64 5.99
C ILE A 828 -31.44 10.16 6.19
N PHE A 829 -30.54 9.62 5.36
CA PHE A 829 -30.07 8.25 5.56
C PHE A 829 -29.11 8.20 6.75
N THR A 830 -29.39 7.32 7.71
CA THR A 830 -28.62 7.27 8.96
C THR A 830 -28.08 5.87 9.17
N ARG A 831 -26.77 5.78 9.41
CA ARG A 831 -26.09 4.59 9.87
C ARG A 831 -25.84 4.72 11.36
N LEU A 832 -26.20 3.66 12.07
CA LEU A 832 -25.83 3.46 13.46
C LEU A 832 -24.78 2.37 13.44
N ILE A 833 -23.61 2.67 13.97
CA ILE A 833 -22.49 1.76 14.08
C ILE A 833 -22.28 1.61 15.58
N GLY A 834 -22.38 0.40 16.09
CA GLY A 834 -22.08 0.11 17.50
C GLY A 834 -20.58 0.22 17.75
N GLY A 835 -20.02 -0.86 18.27
CA GLY A 835 -18.58 -0.99 18.37
C GLY A 835 -18.14 -2.30 18.98
N GLN A 836 -17.14 -2.26 19.86
CA GLN A 836 -16.80 -3.43 20.66
C GLN A 836 -17.81 -3.56 21.82
N GLU A 837 -17.99 -4.77 22.34
CA GLU A 837 -18.97 -5.12 23.38
C GLU A 837 -20.45 -5.18 22.94
N ASN A 838 -21.42 -4.86 23.82
CA ASN A 838 -22.83 -5.22 23.67
C ASN A 838 -23.73 -4.00 23.59
N ASP A 839 -24.27 -3.76 22.40
CA ASP A 839 -25.13 -2.63 22.13
C ASP A 839 -26.62 -2.97 22.10
N THR A 840 -27.45 -2.02 22.50
CA THR A 840 -28.90 -2.12 22.51
C THR A 840 -29.56 -1.23 21.47
N TYR A 841 -30.38 -1.81 20.59
CA TYR A 841 -31.08 -1.10 19.52
C TYR A 841 -32.60 -1.03 19.75
N ILE A 842 -33.13 0.19 19.88
CA ILE A 842 -34.55 0.52 20.07
C ILE A 842 -35.04 1.34 18.87
N ILE A 843 -35.34 0.66 17.75
CA ILE A 843 -35.71 1.32 16.49
C ILE A 843 -37.24 1.37 16.36
N LYS A 844 -37.87 2.39 16.94
CA LYS A 844 -39.32 2.64 16.82
C LYS A 844 -39.71 3.20 15.44
N ALA A 845 -38.75 3.77 14.69
CA ALA A 845 -38.96 4.35 13.36
C ALA A 845 -37.78 4.11 12.39
N GLY A 846 -37.74 2.94 11.75
CA GLY A 846 -36.54 2.47 11.06
C GLY A 846 -36.37 2.84 9.58
N ARG A 847 -37.30 3.57 8.96
CA ARG A 847 -37.15 3.94 7.54
C ARG A 847 -35.86 4.76 7.32
N ARG A 848 -35.00 4.31 6.40
CA ARG A 848 -33.66 4.86 6.13
C ARG A 848 -32.68 4.79 7.32
N ILE A 849 -32.91 3.87 8.26
CA ILE A 849 -31.92 3.45 9.28
C ILE A 849 -31.23 2.18 8.80
N LYS A 850 -29.91 2.14 8.93
CA LYS A 850 -29.12 0.92 8.79
C LYS A 850 -28.18 0.76 9.99
N VAL A 851 -28.25 -0.38 10.66
CA VAL A 851 -27.39 -0.72 11.80
C VAL A 851 -26.24 -1.60 11.34
N TYR A 852 -25.04 -1.33 11.83
CA TYR A 852 -23.83 -2.14 11.69
C TYR A 852 -23.26 -2.45 13.08
N ASP A 853 -22.91 -3.70 13.30
CA ASP A 853 -22.32 -4.17 14.54
C ASP A 853 -21.63 -5.52 14.33
N HIS A 854 -20.87 -6.00 15.30
CA HIS A 854 -20.25 -7.32 15.30
C HIS A 854 -21.29 -8.43 15.37
N GLU A 855 -21.09 -9.50 14.57
CA GLU A 855 -21.94 -10.69 14.63
C GLU A 855 -21.52 -11.60 15.80
N SER A 856 -20.24 -11.58 16.13
CA SER A 856 -19.61 -12.36 17.20
C SER A 856 -19.84 -11.82 18.62
N LYS A 857 -20.38 -10.60 18.78
CA LYS A 857 -20.66 -9.97 20.08
C LYS A 857 -22.16 -10.06 20.43
N PRO A 858 -22.55 -10.05 21.73
CA PRO A 858 -23.90 -10.40 22.17
C PRO A 858 -24.94 -9.26 22.05
N ASN A 859 -25.03 -8.62 20.88
CA ASN A 859 -25.86 -7.45 20.60
C ASN A 859 -27.37 -7.66 20.78
N THR A 860 -28.06 -6.64 21.31
CA THR A 860 -29.48 -6.71 21.69
C THR A 860 -30.37 -5.83 20.80
N VAL A 861 -31.24 -6.43 19.99
CA VAL A 861 -32.30 -5.68 19.26
C VAL A 861 -33.61 -5.74 20.04
N GLN A 862 -33.89 -4.72 20.85
CA GLN A 862 -35.09 -4.66 21.68
C GLN A 862 -36.35 -4.36 20.85
N GLU A 863 -36.25 -3.47 19.86
CA GLU A 863 -37.35 -3.13 18.96
C GLU A 863 -36.82 -2.81 17.56
N ASN A 864 -37.49 -3.29 16.51
CA ASN A 864 -37.19 -2.90 15.13
C ASN A 864 -38.44 -2.73 14.25
N LYS A 865 -38.84 -1.48 14.03
CA LYS A 865 -39.93 -1.08 13.13
C LYS A 865 -39.40 -0.51 11.81
N GLY A 866 -38.84 -1.40 10.98
CA GLY A 866 -38.50 -1.13 9.58
C GLY A 866 -37.08 -0.65 9.30
N GLY A 867 -36.16 -0.82 10.26
CA GLY A 867 -34.73 -0.57 10.11
C GLY A 867 -34.02 -1.81 9.56
N THR A 868 -32.94 -1.61 8.81
CA THR A 868 -32.11 -2.71 8.31
C THR A 868 -31.00 -2.99 9.31
N ILE A 869 -31.04 -4.14 9.99
CA ILE A 869 -29.97 -4.61 10.88
C ILE A 869 -28.97 -5.43 10.06
N ARG A 870 -27.68 -5.13 10.20
CA ARG A 870 -26.59 -5.89 9.59
C ARG A 870 -25.48 -6.10 10.61
N PHE A 871 -25.62 -7.15 11.41
CA PHE A 871 -24.51 -7.67 12.21
C PHE A 871 -23.57 -8.45 11.29
N THR A 872 -22.27 -8.18 11.38
CA THR A 872 -21.25 -8.75 10.50
C THR A 872 -19.88 -8.60 11.12
N ASP A 873 -19.04 -9.63 11.04
CA ASP A 873 -17.64 -9.57 11.49
C ASP A 873 -16.67 -9.03 10.42
N VAL A 874 -17.17 -8.37 9.36
CA VAL A 874 -16.31 -7.66 8.41
C VAL A 874 -15.69 -6.45 9.13
N TYR A 875 -14.44 -6.60 9.56
CA TYR A 875 -13.73 -5.70 10.47
C TYR A 875 -13.88 -4.20 10.12
N LYS A 876 -13.63 -3.83 8.86
CA LYS A 876 -13.68 -2.44 8.39
C LYS A 876 -15.09 -1.80 8.38
N LEU A 877 -16.16 -2.58 8.60
CA LEU A 877 -17.53 -2.07 8.67
C LEU A 877 -17.92 -1.61 10.08
N ASN A 878 -17.27 -2.14 11.13
CA ASN A 878 -17.55 -1.80 12.51
C ASN A 878 -16.45 -0.94 13.15
N LEU A 879 -15.28 -0.83 12.50
CA LEU A 879 -14.21 0.05 12.97
C LEU A 879 -14.48 1.53 12.64
N PHE A 880 -14.31 2.39 13.65
CA PHE A 880 -14.18 3.83 13.45
C PHE A 880 -12.78 4.18 12.91
N ASP A 881 -12.76 4.91 11.80
CA ASP A 881 -11.55 5.42 11.14
C ASP A 881 -11.85 6.85 10.70
N PHE A 882 -11.21 7.84 11.34
CA PHE A 882 -11.45 9.26 11.02
C PHE A 882 -10.97 9.65 9.61
N GLN A 883 -10.12 8.85 8.97
CA GLN A 883 -9.72 9.06 7.58
C GLN A 883 -10.80 8.59 6.58
N LYS A 884 -11.83 7.88 7.04
CA LYS A 884 -12.90 7.34 6.21
C LYS A 884 -13.98 8.39 5.95
N TYR A 885 -14.12 8.79 4.69
CA TYR A 885 -15.23 9.63 4.21
C TYR A 885 -15.70 9.20 2.81
N ILE A 886 -16.72 9.88 2.27
CA ILE A 886 -17.20 9.62 0.91
C ILE A 886 -16.34 10.39 -0.09
N THR A 887 -15.68 9.70 -1.01
CA THR A 887 -14.96 10.28 -2.16
C THR A 887 -15.45 9.70 -3.47
N THR A 888 -15.34 10.49 -4.53
CA THR A 888 -15.60 10.04 -5.90
C THR A 888 -14.50 10.56 -6.82
N ASN A 889 -13.73 9.64 -7.38
CA ASN A 889 -12.64 9.97 -8.29
C ASN A 889 -12.97 9.42 -9.68
N SER A 890 -12.47 10.09 -10.71
CA SER A 890 -12.61 9.64 -12.08
C SER A 890 -11.33 9.84 -12.86
N VAL A 891 -11.00 8.87 -13.71
CA VAL A 891 -9.79 8.85 -14.54
C VAL A 891 -10.13 8.48 -15.97
N ILE A 892 -9.55 9.20 -16.95
CA ILE A 892 -9.66 8.92 -18.38
C ILE A 892 -8.30 8.46 -18.92
N THR A 893 -8.24 7.29 -19.55
CA THR A 893 -6.98 6.71 -20.07
C THR A 893 -7.11 6.37 -21.55
N PRO A 894 -6.24 6.92 -22.42
CA PRO A 894 -6.18 6.52 -23.83
C PRO A 894 -5.37 5.22 -24.00
N ALA A 895 -5.70 4.46 -25.05
CA ALA A 895 -4.93 3.32 -25.50
C ALA A 895 -4.80 3.34 -27.03
N ILE A 896 -3.65 2.94 -27.54
CA ILE A 896 -3.41 2.77 -28.98
C ILE A 896 -2.82 1.40 -29.23
N GLY A 897 -3.25 0.77 -30.31
CA GLY A 897 -2.74 -0.54 -30.70
C GLY A 897 -2.76 -0.74 -32.21
N PHE A 898 -2.08 -1.78 -32.65
CA PHE A 898 -2.12 -2.24 -34.03
C PHE A 898 -1.98 -3.76 -34.08
N ASN A 899 -2.79 -4.38 -34.93
CA ASN A 899 -2.50 -5.71 -35.47
C ASN A 899 -3.10 -5.83 -36.89
N PRO A 900 -2.67 -6.78 -37.74
CA PRO A 900 -3.11 -6.81 -39.14
C PRO A 900 -4.61 -7.10 -39.33
N ASP A 901 -5.26 -7.77 -38.37
CA ASP A 901 -6.71 -8.05 -38.46
C ASP A 901 -7.55 -6.82 -38.10
N ASP A 902 -7.15 -6.03 -37.08
CA ASP A 902 -7.88 -4.82 -36.65
C ASP A 902 -7.41 -3.52 -37.30
N GLY A 903 -6.22 -3.53 -37.91
CA GLY A 903 -5.50 -2.33 -38.32
C GLY A 903 -5.03 -1.53 -37.10
N VAL A 904 -5.00 -0.20 -37.23
CA VAL A 904 -4.83 0.68 -36.08
C VAL A 904 -6.11 0.63 -35.23
N SER A 905 -5.96 0.59 -33.91
CA SER A 905 -7.06 0.68 -32.96
C SER A 905 -6.84 1.84 -32.00
N LEU A 906 -7.89 2.62 -31.75
CA LEU A 906 -7.90 3.66 -30.72
C LEU A 906 -8.90 3.29 -29.63
N GLY A 907 -8.43 3.31 -28.38
CA GLY A 907 -9.20 3.00 -27.20
C GLY A 907 -9.26 4.18 -26.23
N LEU A 908 -10.38 4.31 -25.53
CA LEU A 908 -10.57 5.23 -24.42
C LEU A 908 -11.21 4.46 -23.26
N GLN A 909 -10.67 4.61 -22.06
CA GLN A 909 -11.24 4.06 -20.84
C GLN A 909 -11.55 5.17 -19.84
N TYR A 910 -12.79 5.20 -19.35
CA TYR A 910 -13.23 6.07 -18.25
C TYR A 910 -13.54 5.21 -17.03
N VAL A 911 -12.84 5.45 -15.92
CA VAL A 911 -13.06 4.77 -14.65
C VAL A 911 -13.62 5.78 -13.66
N LYS A 912 -14.73 5.46 -13.02
CA LYS A 912 -15.30 6.23 -11.91
C LYS A 912 -15.37 5.35 -10.66
N THR A 913 -14.59 5.70 -9.64
CA THR A 913 -14.50 4.96 -8.40
C THR A 913 -15.08 5.80 -7.27
N LYS A 914 -16.04 5.24 -6.54
CA LYS A 914 -16.61 5.87 -5.35
C LYS A 914 -16.27 5.03 -4.13
N ASN A 915 -15.64 5.68 -3.16
CA ASN A 915 -15.39 5.13 -1.84
C ASN A 915 -16.37 5.74 -0.87
N GLY A 916 -17.21 4.93 -0.24
CA GLY A 916 -18.15 5.33 0.80
C GLY A 916 -17.95 4.51 2.06
N PHE A 917 -19.05 4.18 2.75
CA PHE A 917 -18.99 3.45 4.02
C PHE A 917 -18.53 1.99 3.87
N GLN A 918 -19.06 1.25 2.87
CA GLN A 918 -18.72 -0.15 2.63
C GLN A 918 -17.70 -0.25 1.50
N ARG A 919 -16.43 -0.59 1.78
CA ARG A 919 -15.34 -0.61 0.79
C ARG A 919 -14.76 -2.03 0.72
N ASN A 920 -14.61 -2.65 -0.47
CA ASN A 920 -13.80 -3.86 -0.60
C ASN A 920 -13.37 -4.23 -2.05
N PRO A 921 -12.45 -3.49 -2.72
CA PRO A 921 -11.60 -2.41 -2.20
C PRO A 921 -12.25 -1.02 -2.26
N PHE A 922 -13.20 -0.80 -3.17
CA PHE A 922 -14.01 0.42 -3.30
C PHE A 922 -15.47 0.15 -2.92
N SER A 923 -16.34 1.16 -2.82
CA SER A 923 -17.78 0.92 -2.63
C SER A 923 -18.48 0.61 -3.94
N GLN A 924 -18.10 1.31 -4.99
CA GLN A 924 -18.50 1.01 -6.35
C GLN A 924 -17.44 1.50 -7.32
N GLU A 925 -17.19 0.73 -8.37
CA GLU A 925 -16.36 1.13 -9.50
C GLU A 925 -17.17 0.92 -10.78
N HIS A 926 -17.10 1.92 -11.67
CA HIS A 926 -17.68 1.87 -12.99
C HIS A 926 -16.58 2.08 -14.02
N ARG A 927 -16.41 1.11 -14.91
CA ARG A 927 -15.41 1.13 -15.96
C ARG A 927 -16.10 1.09 -17.31
N PHE A 928 -15.90 2.13 -18.10
CA PHE A 928 -16.38 2.24 -19.47
C PHE A 928 -15.18 2.17 -20.40
N ARG A 929 -15.20 1.25 -21.37
CA ARG A 929 -14.16 1.14 -22.40
C ARG A 929 -14.80 1.28 -23.77
N GLY A 930 -14.28 2.19 -24.58
CA GLY A 930 -14.62 2.32 -25.98
C GLY A 930 -13.41 2.00 -26.84
N GLY A 931 -13.61 1.26 -27.92
CA GLY A 931 -12.56 0.96 -28.91
C GLY A 931 -13.09 1.11 -30.33
N TYR A 932 -12.29 1.71 -31.21
CA TYR A 932 -12.55 1.81 -32.65
C TYR A 932 -11.43 1.12 -33.43
N PHE A 933 -11.81 0.28 -34.40
CA PHE A 933 -10.91 -0.57 -35.18
C PHE A 933 -10.93 -0.13 -36.65
N PHE A 934 -9.84 0.45 -37.14
CA PHE A 934 -9.83 1.15 -38.43
C PHE A 934 -9.91 0.22 -39.64
N ALA A 935 -9.41 -1.01 -39.56
CA ALA A 935 -9.46 -1.93 -40.70
C ALA A 935 -10.90 -2.38 -41.03
N THR A 936 -11.76 -2.48 -40.01
CA THR A 936 -13.13 -2.97 -40.16
C THR A 936 -14.16 -1.86 -40.06
N SER A 937 -13.76 -0.65 -39.63
CA SER A 937 -14.69 0.42 -39.22
C SER A 937 -15.67 -0.02 -38.13
N GLY A 938 -15.27 -1.01 -37.32
CA GLY A 938 -16.01 -1.53 -36.19
C GLY A 938 -15.75 -0.72 -34.91
N PHE A 939 -16.71 -0.72 -33.99
CA PHE A 939 -16.47 -0.22 -32.63
C PHE A 939 -17.06 -1.14 -31.58
N SER A 940 -16.49 -1.10 -30.37
CA SER A 940 -16.99 -1.80 -29.20
C SER A 940 -17.08 -0.85 -28.00
N LEU A 941 -18.19 -0.97 -27.26
CA LEU A 941 -18.42 -0.31 -25.99
C LEU A 941 -18.61 -1.39 -24.92
N ILE A 942 -17.82 -1.32 -23.86
CA ILE A 942 -17.84 -2.28 -22.75
C ILE A 942 -18.07 -1.50 -21.46
N TYR A 943 -18.97 -2.01 -20.62
CA TYR A 943 -19.20 -1.54 -19.26
C TYR A 943 -18.96 -2.67 -18.27
N ASP A 944 -18.18 -2.38 -17.22
CA ASP A 944 -18.00 -3.24 -16.05
C ASP A 944 -18.28 -2.41 -14.80
N GLY A 945 -19.22 -2.86 -13.98
CA GLY A 945 -19.63 -2.24 -12.72
C GLY A 945 -19.53 -3.23 -11.58
N GLU A 946 -18.83 -2.84 -10.51
CA GLU A 946 -18.67 -3.64 -9.30
C GLU A 946 -19.16 -2.86 -8.08
N PHE A 947 -19.95 -3.48 -7.21
CA PHE A 947 -20.53 -2.87 -6.01
C PHE A 947 -20.22 -3.72 -4.78
N ALA A 948 -19.57 -3.13 -3.78
CA ALA A 948 -18.99 -3.91 -2.71
C ALA A 948 -19.98 -4.38 -1.65
N ASN A 949 -19.65 -5.52 -1.03
CA ASN A 949 -20.29 -6.04 0.18
C ASN A 949 -21.82 -6.19 0.08
N ILE A 950 -22.35 -6.60 -1.08
CA ILE A 950 -23.79 -6.87 -1.23
C ILE A 950 -24.24 -8.00 -0.30
N MET A 951 -23.36 -8.97 -0.04
CA MET A 951 -23.51 -10.06 0.92
C MET A 951 -22.16 -10.31 1.60
N ASN A 952 -22.01 -9.92 2.87
CA ASN A 952 -20.73 -9.96 3.59
C ASN A 952 -19.58 -9.34 2.79
N ASP A 953 -18.59 -10.14 2.38
CA ASP A 953 -17.43 -9.74 1.57
C ASP A 953 -17.56 -10.07 0.07
N TRP A 954 -18.76 -10.45 -0.39
CA TRP A 954 -19.09 -10.61 -1.80
C TRP A 954 -19.61 -9.31 -2.42
N ASN A 955 -19.14 -9.04 -3.63
CA ASN A 955 -19.46 -7.87 -4.43
C ASN A 955 -20.45 -8.25 -5.54
N LEU A 956 -21.40 -7.38 -5.85
CA LEU A 956 -22.25 -7.50 -7.03
C LEU A 956 -21.44 -7.04 -8.25
N HIS A 957 -21.47 -7.83 -9.31
CA HIS A 957 -20.81 -7.51 -10.57
C HIS A 957 -21.84 -7.46 -11.70
N ILE A 958 -21.89 -6.34 -12.41
CA ILE A 958 -22.76 -6.12 -13.56
C ILE A 958 -21.87 -5.68 -14.72
N GLY A 959 -22.11 -6.20 -15.92
CA GLY A 959 -21.43 -5.66 -17.08
C GLY A 959 -22.23 -5.84 -18.35
N GLY A 960 -21.72 -5.26 -19.42
CA GLY A 960 -22.30 -5.41 -20.74
C GLY A 960 -21.33 -5.04 -21.85
N GLN A 961 -21.63 -5.54 -23.03
CA GLN A 961 -20.88 -5.25 -24.25
C GLN A 961 -21.87 -4.93 -25.36
N PHE A 962 -21.53 -3.90 -26.12
CA PHE A 962 -22.19 -3.54 -27.37
C PHE A 962 -21.13 -3.44 -28.45
N THR A 963 -21.41 -4.02 -29.62
CA THR A 963 -20.58 -3.83 -30.81
C THR A 963 -21.41 -3.32 -31.97
N SER A 964 -20.77 -2.58 -32.88
CA SER A 964 -21.38 -2.23 -34.16
C SER A 964 -21.50 -3.46 -35.07
N GLU A 965 -22.34 -3.37 -36.09
CA GLU A 965 -22.49 -4.41 -37.13
C GLU A 965 -21.20 -4.65 -37.92
N ASN A 966 -20.25 -3.72 -37.91
CA ASN A 966 -18.96 -3.85 -38.57
C ASN A 966 -17.87 -4.44 -37.66
N PHE A 967 -18.14 -4.65 -36.37
CA PHE A 967 -17.23 -5.42 -35.51
C PHE A 967 -17.08 -6.83 -36.09
N THR A 968 -15.89 -7.41 -36.01
CA THR A 968 -15.55 -8.57 -36.84
C THR A 968 -14.84 -9.63 -36.01
N ASN A 969 -15.26 -10.87 -36.19
CA ASN A 969 -14.51 -12.07 -35.80
C ASN A 969 -14.08 -12.79 -37.08
N ASN A 970 -12.95 -13.48 -37.06
CA ASN A 970 -12.51 -14.26 -38.22
C ASN A 970 -13.06 -15.69 -38.16
N PHE A 971 -13.32 -16.28 -39.34
CA PHE A 971 -13.69 -17.68 -39.47
C PHE A 971 -13.13 -18.31 -40.75
N PHE A 972 -12.35 -19.38 -40.57
CA PHE A 972 -11.68 -20.14 -41.63
C PHE A 972 -12.28 -21.54 -41.82
N GLY A 973 -13.37 -21.84 -41.12
CA GLY A 973 -13.99 -23.18 -41.09
C GLY A 973 -13.67 -23.95 -39.81
N PHE A 974 -14.36 -25.06 -39.62
CA PHE A 974 -14.07 -26.00 -38.54
C PHE A 974 -12.97 -26.95 -38.97
N GLY A 975 -11.94 -27.08 -38.13
CA GLY A 975 -10.89 -28.08 -38.30
C GLY A 975 -9.49 -27.53 -38.08
N ASN A 976 -8.57 -28.46 -37.86
CA ASN A 976 -7.18 -28.13 -37.59
C ASN A 976 -6.36 -27.91 -38.87
N GLU A 977 -6.86 -28.31 -40.04
CA GLU A 977 -6.16 -28.19 -41.33
C GLU A 977 -6.90 -27.29 -42.33
N THR A 978 -7.69 -26.34 -41.83
CA THR A 978 -8.32 -25.31 -42.67
C THR A 978 -7.26 -24.50 -43.41
N VAL A 979 -7.56 -24.11 -44.64
CA VAL A 979 -6.65 -23.37 -45.53
C VAL A 979 -6.84 -21.87 -45.35
N ASN A 980 -5.75 -21.10 -45.45
CA ASN A 980 -5.78 -19.65 -45.52
C ASN A 980 -5.37 -19.21 -46.93
N ASN A 981 -6.26 -18.53 -47.65
CA ASN A 981 -6.06 -18.11 -49.04
C ASN A 981 -6.00 -16.57 -49.16
N ASP A 982 -5.54 -15.87 -48.12
CA ASP A 982 -5.48 -14.41 -48.08
C ASP A 982 -4.72 -13.78 -49.26
N ASP A 983 -3.67 -14.45 -49.76
CA ASP A 983 -2.90 -13.98 -50.93
C ASP A 983 -3.74 -13.90 -52.21
N GLU A 984 -4.80 -14.70 -52.32
CA GLU A 984 -5.69 -14.76 -53.49
C GLU A 984 -7.02 -14.02 -53.24
N LEU A 985 -7.53 -14.01 -52.00
CA LEU A 985 -8.90 -13.59 -51.67
C LEU A 985 -9.00 -12.40 -50.70
N ASP A 986 -7.88 -11.83 -50.24
CA ASP A 986 -7.80 -10.78 -49.22
C ASP A 986 -8.23 -11.26 -47.81
N LEU A 987 -7.73 -10.59 -46.76
CA LEU A 987 -8.06 -10.81 -45.35
C LEU A 987 -9.57 -10.77 -45.09
N ASP A 988 -10.26 -9.95 -45.87
CA ASP A 988 -11.70 -9.73 -45.81
C ASP A 988 -12.49 -11.02 -46.04
N TYR A 989 -12.02 -11.94 -46.87
CA TYR A 989 -12.75 -13.17 -47.17
C TYR A 989 -13.12 -13.97 -45.91
N ASN A 990 -12.25 -14.03 -44.91
CA ASN A 990 -12.50 -14.74 -43.65
C ASN A 990 -13.08 -13.89 -42.52
N ARG A 991 -13.31 -12.59 -42.75
CA ARG A 991 -13.90 -11.69 -41.76
C ARG A 991 -15.42 -11.85 -41.71
N VAL A 992 -15.93 -12.16 -40.53
CA VAL A 992 -17.36 -12.29 -40.24
C VAL A 992 -17.81 -11.13 -39.36
N LYS A 993 -18.59 -10.24 -39.96
CA LYS A 993 -19.26 -9.14 -39.27
C LYS A 993 -20.19 -9.68 -38.18
N THR A 994 -20.07 -9.16 -36.97
CA THR A 994 -20.77 -9.66 -35.78
C THR A 994 -21.27 -8.51 -34.93
N SER A 995 -22.59 -8.37 -34.79
CA SER A 995 -23.22 -7.47 -33.81
C SER A 995 -23.52 -8.24 -32.53
N ILE A 996 -22.97 -7.77 -31.40
CA ILE A 996 -23.05 -8.44 -30.10
C ILE A 996 -23.68 -7.49 -29.10
N TYR A 997 -24.80 -7.90 -28.51
CA TYR A 997 -25.35 -7.31 -27.29
C TYR A 997 -25.20 -8.30 -26.14
N MET A 998 -24.42 -7.95 -25.14
CA MET A 998 -24.17 -8.81 -23.97
C MET A 998 -24.56 -8.07 -22.70
N ALA A 999 -25.19 -8.79 -21.77
CA ALA A 999 -25.39 -8.38 -20.39
C ALA A 999 -24.94 -9.50 -19.45
N LYS A 1000 -24.19 -9.17 -18.41
CA LYS A 1000 -23.76 -10.10 -17.36
C LYS A 1000 -24.12 -9.55 -15.98
N ALA A 1001 -24.58 -10.42 -15.10
CA ALA A 1001 -24.86 -10.10 -13.70
C ALA A 1001 -24.44 -11.26 -12.80
N GLY A 1002 -23.77 -10.97 -11.69
CA GLY A 1002 -23.23 -12.02 -10.83
C GLY A 1002 -22.67 -11.50 -9.52
N ILE A 1003 -22.05 -12.40 -8.76
CA ILE A 1003 -21.35 -12.09 -7.51
C ILE A 1003 -19.88 -12.49 -7.62
N ILE A 1004 -18.99 -11.69 -7.06
CA ILE A 1004 -17.54 -11.92 -7.04
C ILE A 1004 -17.00 -11.65 -5.64
N LYS A 1005 -16.05 -12.47 -5.20
CA LYS A 1005 -15.31 -12.28 -3.97
C LYS A 1005 -13.83 -12.12 -4.30
N LYS A 1006 -13.25 -11.03 -3.79
CA LYS A 1006 -11.82 -10.75 -3.88
C LYS A 1006 -11.15 -11.35 -2.64
N GLY A 1007 -10.28 -12.31 -2.85
CA GLY A 1007 -9.52 -12.99 -1.81
C GLY A 1007 -8.30 -12.17 -1.41
N ASN A 1008 -7.84 -12.41 -0.18
CA ASN A 1008 -6.73 -11.67 0.44
C ASN A 1008 -5.33 -12.07 -0.09
N PHE A 1009 -5.24 -13.00 -1.05
CA PHE A 1009 -4.03 -13.74 -1.44
C PHE A 1009 -3.81 -13.80 -2.96
N GLY A 1010 -4.39 -12.88 -3.72
CA GLY A 1010 -4.28 -12.82 -5.17
C GLY A 1010 -5.34 -13.62 -5.92
N SER A 1011 -6.36 -14.14 -5.21
CA SER A 1011 -7.43 -14.95 -5.80
C SER A 1011 -8.76 -14.21 -5.86
N ASP A 1012 -9.35 -14.09 -7.04
CA ASP A 1012 -10.74 -13.67 -7.23
C ASP A 1012 -11.60 -14.85 -7.65
N TYR A 1013 -12.82 -14.95 -7.15
CA TYR A 1013 -13.75 -15.97 -7.63
C TYR A 1013 -15.20 -15.53 -7.57
N GLY A 1014 -16.02 -16.04 -8.49
CA GLY A 1014 -17.40 -15.57 -8.61
C GLY A 1014 -18.28 -16.44 -9.51
N PHE A 1015 -19.57 -16.14 -9.46
CA PHE A 1015 -20.61 -16.77 -10.28
C PHE A 1015 -21.36 -15.70 -11.07
N ARG A 1016 -21.60 -15.94 -12.36
CA ARG A 1016 -22.26 -14.98 -13.26
C ARG A 1016 -23.33 -15.65 -14.11
N ALA A 1017 -24.42 -14.94 -14.32
CA ALA A 1017 -25.36 -15.19 -15.41
C ALA A 1017 -25.03 -14.25 -16.57
N VAL A 1018 -24.99 -14.79 -17.78
CA VAL A 1018 -24.65 -14.05 -19.00
C VAL A 1018 -25.77 -14.23 -20.01
N PHE A 1019 -26.19 -13.15 -20.64
CA PHE A 1019 -27.13 -13.12 -21.75
C PHE A 1019 -26.45 -12.47 -22.95
N GLU A 1020 -26.48 -13.13 -24.10
CA GLU A 1020 -25.86 -12.67 -25.34
C GLU A 1020 -26.88 -12.71 -26.47
N ALA A 1021 -26.96 -11.64 -27.26
CA ALA A 1021 -27.68 -11.61 -28.52
C ALA A 1021 -26.67 -11.31 -29.63
N ILE A 1022 -26.43 -12.29 -30.50
CA ILE A 1022 -25.38 -12.26 -31.52
C ILE A 1022 -26.03 -12.38 -32.89
N GLU A 1023 -25.67 -11.47 -33.78
CA GLU A 1023 -26.13 -11.43 -35.16
C GLU A 1023 -24.93 -11.42 -36.08
N ILE A 1024 -24.97 -12.22 -37.14
CA ILE A 1024 -23.90 -12.32 -38.14
C ILE A 1024 -24.32 -11.51 -39.37
N GLY A 1025 -23.42 -10.67 -39.87
CA GLY A 1025 -23.64 -9.95 -41.11
C GLY A 1025 -23.67 -10.88 -42.33
N ASN A 1026 -24.75 -10.84 -43.08
CA ASN A 1026 -24.90 -11.52 -44.36
C ASN A 1026 -24.19 -10.72 -45.48
N THR A 1027 -22.88 -10.92 -45.62
CA THR A 1027 -22.04 -10.20 -46.60
C THR A 1027 -21.54 -11.16 -47.66
N ASP A 1028 -21.96 -10.95 -48.91
CA ASP A 1028 -21.54 -11.77 -50.05
C ASP A 1028 -20.01 -11.73 -50.27
N GLY A 1029 -19.48 -12.80 -50.85
CA GLY A 1029 -18.05 -12.93 -51.13
C GLY A 1029 -17.20 -13.16 -49.86
N ARG A 1030 -17.82 -13.71 -48.80
CA ARG A 1030 -17.14 -14.12 -47.58
C ARG A 1030 -17.18 -15.63 -47.43
N PHE A 1031 -16.21 -16.20 -46.73
CA PHE A 1031 -16.13 -17.63 -46.47
C PHE A 1031 -17.40 -18.17 -45.78
N ILE A 1032 -18.00 -17.40 -44.87
CA ILE A 1032 -19.24 -17.80 -44.18
C ILE A 1032 -20.42 -17.96 -45.15
N THR A 1033 -20.53 -17.09 -46.16
CA THR A 1033 -21.58 -17.15 -47.18
C THR A 1033 -21.38 -18.26 -48.20
N ASP A 1034 -20.15 -18.75 -48.37
CA ASP A 1034 -19.85 -19.92 -49.22
C ASP A 1034 -20.29 -21.24 -48.57
N ILE A 1035 -20.26 -21.32 -47.23
CA ILE A 1035 -20.68 -22.51 -46.47
C ILE A 1035 -22.18 -22.47 -46.15
N VAL A 1036 -22.67 -21.30 -45.73
CA VAL A 1036 -24.10 -21.09 -45.42
C VAL A 1036 -24.61 -20.00 -46.36
N PRO A 1037 -25.27 -20.35 -47.47
CA PRO A 1037 -25.70 -19.39 -48.47
C PRO A 1037 -26.56 -18.28 -47.85
N SER A 1038 -26.42 -17.06 -48.39
CA SER A 1038 -27.17 -15.85 -47.98
C SER A 1038 -28.70 -16.04 -48.00
N SER A 1039 -29.22 -17.06 -48.70
CA SER A 1039 -30.63 -17.46 -48.71
C SER A 1039 -31.10 -18.22 -47.46
N THR A 1040 -30.19 -18.59 -46.54
CA THR A 1040 -30.51 -19.25 -45.27
C THR A 1040 -30.76 -18.21 -44.18
N GLU A 1041 -31.85 -17.44 -44.32
CA GLU A 1041 -32.12 -16.25 -43.49
C GLU A 1041 -32.05 -16.54 -41.98
N ASP A 1042 -32.66 -17.63 -41.50
CA ASP A 1042 -32.63 -18.08 -40.09
C ASP A 1042 -31.22 -18.26 -39.47
N PHE A 1043 -30.17 -18.43 -40.27
CA PHE A 1043 -28.79 -18.53 -39.76
C PHE A 1043 -28.22 -17.16 -39.38
N TYR A 1044 -28.57 -16.13 -40.16
CA TYR A 1044 -28.05 -14.77 -40.04
C TYR A 1044 -28.90 -13.90 -39.10
N GLU A 1045 -30.10 -14.34 -38.74
CA GLU A 1045 -30.93 -13.71 -37.72
C GLU A 1045 -30.23 -13.65 -36.35
N ARG A 1046 -30.68 -12.71 -35.51
CA ARG A 1046 -30.12 -12.49 -34.19
C ARG A 1046 -30.46 -13.65 -33.24
N ARG A 1047 -29.41 -14.35 -32.80
CA ARG A 1047 -29.49 -15.51 -31.91
C ARG A 1047 -29.30 -15.12 -30.47
N ILE A 1048 -30.15 -15.61 -29.57
CA ILE A 1048 -30.15 -15.26 -28.14
C ILE A 1048 -29.69 -16.45 -27.29
N PHE A 1049 -28.64 -16.24 -26.50
CA PHE A 1049 -28.03 -17.21 -25.61
C PHE A 1049 -28.15 -16.80 -24.15
N GLY A 1050 -28.23 -17.80 -23.27
CA GLY A 1050 -28.08 -17.66 -21.83
C GLY A 1050 -27.00 -18.60 -21.30
N ALA A 1051 -26.19 -18.14 -20.35
CA ALA A 1051 -25.17 -18.95 -19.68
C ALA A 1051 -25.15 -18.72 -18.16
N LEU A 1052 -24.72 -19.76 -17.45
CA LEU A 1052 -24.31 -19.69 -16.05
C LEU A 1052 -22.84 -20.14 -15.97
N GLU A 1053 -22.02 -19.34 -15.31
CA GLU A 1053 -20.58 -19.62 -15.18
C GLU A 1053 -20.03 -19.33 -13.78
N ALA A 1054 -18.98 -20.07 -13.44
CA ALA A 1054 -18.11 -19.86 -12.30
C ALA A 1054 -16.70 -19.51 -12.80
N GLU A 1055 -16.08 -18.53 -12.16
CA GLU A 1055 -14.72 -18.08 -12.48
C GLU A 1055 -13.86 -18.12 -11.22
N TYR A 1056 -12.62 -18.60 -11.36
CA TYR A 1056 -11.54 -18.49 -10.39
C TYR A 1056 -10.32 -17.92 -11.11
N ASN A 1057 -9.81 -16.79 -10.63
CA ASN A 1057 -8.64 -16.10 -11.15
C ASN A 1057 -7.63 -15.95 -10.02
N TYR A 1058 -6.39 -16.36 -10.24
CA TYR A 1058 -5.28 -16.21 -9.31
C TYR A 1058 -4.13 -15.51 -10.00
N LYS A 1059 -3.55 -14.50 -9.34
CA LYS A 1059 -2.38 -13.78 -9.82
C LYS A 1059 -1.45 -13.48 -8.65
N SER A 1060 -0.17 -13.75 -8.85
CA SER A 1060 0.89 -13.40 -7.91
C SER A 1060 2.16 -13.09 -8.67
N PHE A 1061 2.80 -11.97 -8.34
CA PHE A 1061 4.00 -11.48 -8.99
C PHE A 1061 4.94 -10.85 -7.96
N ASP A 1062 6.24 -11.02 -8.16
CA ASP A 1062 7.24 -10.23 -7.43
C ASP A 1062 7.18 -8.74 -7.85
N ASN A 1063 7.13 -8.49 -9.16
CA ASN A 1063 6.90 -7.17 -9.77
C ASN A 1063 5.83 -7.29 -10.87
N GLN A 1064 4.82 -6.42 -10.86
CA GLN A 1064 3.67 -6.55 -11.78
C GLN A 1064 3.99 -6.22 -13.24
N LEU A 1065 4.94 -5.32 -13.50
CA LEU A 1065 5.25 -4.82 -14.85
C LEU A 1065 6.42 -5.55 -15.49
N ASN A 1066 7.40 -5.95 -14.69
CA ASN A 1066 8.52 -6.77 -15.13
C ASN A 1066 8.73 -7.97 -14.19
N PRO A 1067 7.81 -8.96 -14.19
CA PRO A 1067 7.91 -10.09 -13.28
C PRO A 1067 9.13 -10.95 -13.56
N THR A 1068 9.90 -11.26 -12.52
CA THR A 1068 10.96 -12.29 -12.57
C THR A 1068 10.52 -13.60 -11.94
N ARG A 1069 9.47 -13.53 -11.11
CA ARG A 1069 8.83 -14.63 -10.42
C ARG A 1069 7.32 -14.38 -10.39
N GLY A 1070 6.52 -15.39 -10.71
CA GLY A 1070 5.07 -15.21 -10.64
C GLY A 1070 4.25 -16.33 -11.26
N MET A 1071 2.97 -16.35 -10.90
CA MET A 1071 1.99 -17.30 -11.41
C MET A 1071 0.69 -16.59 -11.78
N THR A 1072 0.10 -16.98 -12.90
CA THR A 1072 -1.27 -16.64 -13.25
C THR A 1072 -2.06 -17.92 -13.45
N PHE A 1073 -3.26 -18.00 -12.90
CA PHE A 1073 -4.15 -19.11 -13.14
C PHE A 1073 -5.59 -18.62 -13.33
N LEU A 1074 -6.21 -18.98 -14.44
CA LEU A 1074 -7.62 -18.73 -14.72
C LEU A 1074 -8.31 -20.07 -14.90
N LEU A 1075 -9.48 -20.21 -14.29
CA LEU A 1075 -10.43 -21.30 -14.51
C LEU A 1075 -11.83 -20.70 -14.65
N ASN A 1076 -12.41 -20.82 -15.83
CA ASN A 1076 -13.77 -20.38 -16.14
C ASN A 1076 -14.56 -21.60 -16.63
N VAL A 1077 -15.62 -21.96 -15.90
CA VAL A 1077 -16.42 -23.15 -16.13
C VAL A 1077 -17.89 -22.74 -16.20
N GLY A 1078 -18.62 -23.22 -17.19
CA GLY A 1078 -20.03 -22.86 -17.32
C GLY A 1078 -20.81 -23.74 -18.27
N GLY A 1079 -22.10 -23.43 -18.41
CA GLY A 1079 -23.00 -24.00 -19.39
C GLY A 1079 -23.75 -22.89 -20.11
N LYS A 1080 -23.87 -23.01 -21.44
CA LYS A 1080 -24.55 -22.04 -22.31
C LYS A 1080 -25.57 -22.75 -23.19
N THR A 1081 -26.73 -22.12 -23.43
CA THR A 1081 -27.78 -22.59 -24.33
C THR A 1081 -28.26 -21.43 -25.20
N GLU A 1082 -28.65 -21.72 -26.44
CA GLU A 1082 -29.54 -20.85 -27.22
C GLU A 1082 -30.98 -21.06 -26.75
N PHE A 1083 -31.77 -19.99 -26.62
CA PHE A 1083 -33.15 -20.09 -26.12
C PHE A 1083 -34.14 -20.65 -27.15
N GLU A 1084 -33.97 -20.28 -28.42
CA GLU A 1084 -34.87 -20.72 -29.49
C GLU A 1084 -34.56 -22.14 -29.98
N ASN A 1085 -33.31 -22.57 -29.84
CA ASN A 1085 -32.89 -23.89 -30.29
C ASN A 1085 -31.92 -24.56 -29.31
N SER A 1086 -32.48 -25.37 -28.42
CA SER A 1086 -31.74 -26.08 -27.37
C SER A 1086 -30.71 -27.09 -27.88
N LYS A 1087 -30.66 -27.39 -29.19
CA LYS A 1087 -29.57 -28.20 -29.78
C LYS A 1087 -28.20 -27.54 -29.58
N PHE A 1088 -28.15 -26.21 -29.52
CA PHE A 1088 -26.92 -25.44 -29.25
C PHE A 1088 -26.70 -25.24 -27.73
N THR A 1089 -26.87 -26.31 -26.97
CA THR A 1089 -26.52 -26.36 -25.54
C THR A 1089 -25.17 -27.02 -25.36
N TYR A 1090 -24.26 -26.35 -24.66
CA TYR A 1090 -22.94 -26.90 -24.37
C TYR A 1090 -22.39 -26.45 -23.01
N GLY A 1091 -21.65 -27.33 -22.35
CA GLY A 1091 -20.77 -26.97 -21.24
C GLY A 1091 -19.41 -26.51 -21.72
N TYR A 1092 -18.71 -25.67 -20.98
CA TYR A 1092 -17.36 -25.24 -21.30
C TYR A 1092 -16.44 -25.20 -20.08
N VAL A 1093 -15.15 -25.43 -20.34
CA VAL A 1093 -14.05 -25.20 -19.41
C VAL A 1093 -12.98 -24.43 -20.17
N ASN A 1094 -12.70 -23.20 -19.76
CA ASN A 1094 -11.61 -22.39 -20.25
C ASN A 1094 -10.59 -22.25 -19.12
N THR A 1095 -9.31 -22.53 -19.39
CA THR A 1095 -8.26 -22.39 -18.38
C THR A 1095 -6.97 -21.84 -18.96
N ASN A 1096 -6.26 -21.05 -18.16
CA ASN A 1096 -4.92 -20.55 -18.45
C ASN A 1096 -4.04 -20.77 -17.21
N LEU A 1097 -2.85 -21.35 -17.39
CA LEU A 1097 -1.81 -21.42 -16.36
C LEU A 1097 -0.52 -20.82 -16.91
N GLY A 1098 0.00 -19.80 -16.22
CA GLY A 1098 1.21 -19.09 -16.58
C GLY A 1098 2.22 -19.04 -15.43
N PHE A 1099 3.51 -19.09 -15.76
CA PHE A 1099 4.63 -18.99 -14.81
C PHE A 1099 5.72 -18.07 -15.33
N TYR A 1100 6.38 -17.33 -14.43
CA TYR A 1100 7.61 -16.58 -14.67
C TYR A 1100 8.73 -17.20 -13.85
N ASN A 1101 9.83 -17.59 -14.49
CA ASN A 1101 10.95 -18.25 -13.83
C ASN A 1101 12.26 -17.54 -14.15
N ALA A 1102 12.87 -16.89 -13.17
CA ALA A 1102 14.25 -16.45 -13.28
C ALA A 1102 15.19 -17.65 -13.52
N ILE A 1103 15.91 -17.64 -14.65
CA ILE A 1103 16.89 -18.66 -15.03
C ILE A 1103 18.28 -18.27 -14.53
N THR A 1104 18.58 -16.98 -14.53
CA THR A 1104 19.86 -16.45 -14.02
C THR A 1104 19.71 -15.99 -12.58
N LYS A 1105 20.79 -16.11 -11.80
CA LYS A 1105 20.76 -15.67 -10.40
C LYS A 1105 20.47 -14.17 -10.26
N ASN A 1106 20.94 -13.34 -11.20
CA ASN A 1106 20.65 -11.90 -11.26
C ASN A 1106 19.22 -11.57 -11.73
N ARG A 1107 18.38 -12.59 -11.97
CA ARG A 1107 16.96 -12.50 -12.34
C ARG A 1107 16.64 -11.73 -13.63
N LYS A 1108 17.64 -11.35 -14.43
CA LYS A 1108 17.44 -10.64 -15.70
C LYS A 1108 16.95 -11.53 -16.83
N LEU A 1109 17.33 -12.81 -16.83
CA LEU A 1109 16.88 -13.78 -17.81
C LEU A 1109 15.73 -14.60 -17.21
N VAL A 1110 14.54 -14.46 -17.79
CA VAL A 1110 13.30 -15.05 -17.27
C VAL A 1110 12.66 -15.93 -18.34
N LEU A 1111 12.30 -17.15 -17.99
CA LEU A 1111 11.45 -18.01 -18.80
C LEU A 1111 9.99 -17.81 -18.38
N LYS A 1112 9.19 -17.19 -19.25
CA LYS A 1112 7.74 -17.14 -19.11
C LYS A 1112 7.14 -18.30 -19.88
N THR A 1113 6.30 -19.09 -19.24
CA THR A 1113 5.53 -20.16 -19.89
C THR A 1113 4.05 -19.94 -19.66
N ASP A 1114 3.21 -20.21 -20.66
CA ASP A 1114 1.75 -20.08 -20.60
C ASP A 1114 1.13 -21.31 -21.28
N ALA A 1115 0.09 -21.87 -20.67
CA ALA A 1115 -0.65 -23.01 -21.19
C ALA A 1115 -2.15 -22.70 -21.11
N ARG A 1116 -2.81 -22.65 -22.26
CA ARG A 1116 -4.24 -22.35 -22.37
C ARG A 1116 -4.97 -23.53 -22.96
N ALA A 1117 -6.14 -23.82 -22.41
CA ALA A 1117 -7.02 -24.85 -22.92
C ALA A 1117 -8.47 -24.36 -22.95
N GLN A 1118 -9.20 -24.77 -23.98
CA GLN A 1118 -10.62 -24.57 -24.10
C GLN A 1118 -11.27 -25.91 -24.40
N PHE A 1119 -12.23 -26.32 -23.58
CA PHE A 1119 -13.01 -27.54 -23.78
C PHE A 1119 -14.48 -27.18 -23.99
N ARG A 1120 -15.15 -27.88 -24.89
CA ARG A 1120 -16.59 -27.75 -25.14
C ARG A 1120 -17.26 -29.12 -25.04
N PHE A 1121 -18.32 -29.21 -24.26
CA PHE A 1121 -19.08 -30.42 -23.96
C PHE A 1121 -20.50 -30.28 -24.51
N GLY A 1122 -20.72 -30.81 -25.71
CA GLY A 1122 -21.97 -30.74 -26.48
C GLY A 1122 -21.73 -31.32 -27.87
N ASP A 1123 -22.77 -31.49 -28.66
CA ASP A 1123 -22.65 -32.04 -30.02
C ASP A 1123 -22.68 -30.96 -31.11
N ASP A 1124 -23.48 -29.90 -30.95
CA ASP A 1124 -23.59 -28.79 -31.91
C ASP A 1124 -23.02 -27.48 -31.35
N LEU A 1125 -22.17 -26.81 -32.13
CA LEU A 1125 -21.55 -25.52 -31.79
C LEU A 1125 -21.61 -24.58 -32.99
N ILE A 1126 -21.83 -23.30 -32.73
CA ILE A 1126 -21.66 -22.24 -33.72
C ILE A 1126 -20.22 -21.72 -33.60
N PHE A 1127 -19.61 -21.30 -34.71
CA PHE A 1127 -18.17 -21.04 -34.76
C PHE A 1127 -17.69 -19.99 -33.74
N TYR A 1128 -18.48 -18.95 -33.47
CA TYR A 1128 -18.15 -17.90 -32.49
C TYR A 1128 -18.33 -18.35 -31.02
N GLN A 1129 -18.87 -19.55 -30.78
CA GLN A 1129 -18.95 -20.20 -29.46
C GLN A 1129 -17.95 -21.37 -29.32
N ALA A 1130 -17.32 -21.76 -30.44
CA ALA A 1130 -16.38 -22.87 -30.49
C ALA A 1130 -15.03 -22.51 -29.87
N ALA A 1131 -14.18 -23.51 -29.64
CA ALA A 1131 -12.82 -23.28 -29.20
C ALA A 1131 -11.97 -22.77 -30.38
N ASN A 1132 -11.15 -21.74 -30.16
CA ASN A 1132 -10.27 -21.21 -31.20
C ASN A 1132 -8.87 -20.86 -30.68
N ILE A 1133 -7.91 -20.78 -31.61
CA ILE A 1133 -6.52 -20.33 -31.40
C ILE A 1133 -6.05 -19.49 -32.59
N GLY A 1134 -5.08 -18.61 -32.37
CA GLY A 1134 -4.54 -17.68 -33.36
C GLY A 1134 -4.52 -16.23 -32.82
N GLY A 1135 -3.41 -15.52 -33.03
CA GLY A 1135 -3.24 -14.13 -32.59
C GLY A 1135 -3.22 -13.99 -31.06
N GLN A 1136 -4.25 -13.33 -30.50
CA GLN A 1136 -4.32 -13.04 -29.06
C GLN A 1136 -4.58 -14.29 -28.19
N ASN A 1137 -5.14 -15.36 -28.77
CA ASN A 1137 -5.43 -16.63 -28.11
C ASN A 1137 -4.26 -17.63 -28.19
N GLY A 1138 -3.03 -17.13 -28.35
CA GLY A 1138 -1.83 -17.93 -28.64
C GLY A 1138 -1.68 -18.18 -30.15
N LEU A 1139 -0.55 -18.74 -30.55
CA LEU A 1139 -0.14 -18.78 -31.96
C LEU A 1139 -0.09 -17.35 -32.55
N ARG A 1140 0.74 -16.50 -31.94
CA ARG A 1140 0.88 -15.06 -32.22
C ARG A 1140 1.26 -14.73 -33.68
N GLY A 1141 1.87 -15.67 -34.40
CA GLY A 1141 2.26 -15.55 -35.81
C GLY A 1141 1.15 -15.89 -36.80
N PHE A 1142 -0.03 -16.32 -36.34
CA PHE A 1142 -1.21 -16.61 -37.16
C PHE A 1142 -2.27 -15.51 -37.01
N ARG A 1143 -3.26 -15.50 -37.91
CA ARG A 1143 -4.43 -14.61 -37.82
C ARG A 1143 -5.23 -14.83 -36.53
N THR A 1144 -5.93 -13.79 -36.07
CA THR A 1144 -6.87 -13.93 -34.94
C THR A 1144 -7.93 -14.99 -35.29
N GLU A 1145 -8.23 -15.90 -34.36
CA GLU A 1145 -9.20 -17.01 -34.55
C GLU A 1145 -8.91 -17.93 -35.75
N ARG A 1146 -7.63 -18.10 -36.11
CA ARG A 1146 -7.21 -18.84 -37.31
C ARG A 1146 -7.73 -20.28 -37.38
N PHE A 1147 -7.72 -20.99 -36.26
CA PHE A 1147 -8.15 -22.39 -36.20
C PHE A 1147 -9.29 -22.55 -35.20
N THR A 1148 -10.38 -23.18 -35.63
CA THR A 1148 -11.61 -23.34 -34.84
C THR A 1148 -11.98 -24.81 -34.72
N GLY A 1149 -12.26 -25.27 -33.50
CA GLY A 1149 -12.64 -26.65 -33.20
C GLY A 1149 -13.52 -26.78 -31.96
N LYS A 1150 -13.79 -28.01 -31.56
CA LYS A 1150 -14.53 -28.33 -30.33
C LYS A 1150 -13.68 -28.07 -29.09
N ASN A 1151 -12.42 -28.49 -29.13
CA ASN A 1151 -11.46 -28.23 -28.06
C ASN A 1151 -10.21 -27.58 -28.63
N SER A 1152 -9.48 -26.83 -27.81
CA SER A 1152 -8.17 -26.28 -28.17
C SER A 1152 -7.19 -26.33 -27.01
N PHE A 1153 -5.91 -26.35 -27.37
CA PHE A 1153 -4.79 -26.25 -26.45
C PHE A 1153 -3.68 -25.48 -27.14
N VAL A 1154 -3.08 -24.54 -26.42
CA VAL A 1154 -1.88 -23.83 -26.86
C VAL A 1154 -0.91 -23.70 -25.69
N GLY A 1155 0.36 -23.94 -25.96
CA GLY A 1155 1.47 -23.68 -25.06
C GLY A 1155 2.39 -22.62 -25.66
N SER A 1156 2.83 -21.68 -24.83
CA SER A 1156 3.73 -20.60 -25.20
C SER A 1156 4.92 -20.56 -24.24
N ALA A 1157 6.10 -20.27 -24.77
CA ALA A 1157 7.31 -20.04 -23.98
C ALA A 1157 8.05 -18.80 -24.50
N ASP A 1158 8.28 -17.82 -23.63
CA ASP A 1158 9.07 -16.62 -23.91
C ASP A 1158 10.33 -16.62 -23.03
N VAL A 1159 11.51 -16.54 -23.67
CA VAL A 1159 12.76 -16.21 -23.00
C VAL A 1159 12.91 -14.70 -23.03
N ARG A 1160 12.83 -14.08 -21.86
CA ARG A 1160 12.81 -12.64 -21.65
C ARG A 1160 14.14 -12.19 -21.04
N TYR A 1161 14.71 -11.12 -21.56
CA TYR A 1161 15.87 -10.45 -20.98
C TYR A 1161 15.53 -9.01 -20.65
N SER A 1162 15.62 -8.66 -19.37
CA SER A 1162 15.40 -7.30 -18.88
C SER A 1162 16.74 -6.57 -18.80
N PHE A 1163 16.87 -5.47 -19.52
CA PHE A 1163 18.02 -4.59 -19.37
C PHE A 1163 17.91 -3.82 -18.04
N ASN A 1164 19.04 -3.26 -17.60
CA ASN A 1164 18.99 -2.29 -16.51
C ASN A 1164 18.09 -1.13 -16.92
N SER A 1165 17.40 -0.56 -15.94
CA SER A 1165 16.85 0.78 -16.09
C SER A 1165 17.97 1.72 -16.53
N PHE A 1166 17.65 2.66 -17.40
CA PHE A 1166 18.56 3.74 -17.73
C PHE A 1166 17.83 5.06 -17.57
N LYS A 1167 18.59 6.02 -17.06
CA LYS A 1167 18.12 7.39 -16.84
C LYS A 1167 17.95 8.06 -18.21
N THR A 1168 16.77 8.61 -18.47
CA THR A 1168 16.54 9.53 -19.60
C THR A 1168 16.33 10.94 -19.07
N SER A 1169 16.28 11.93 -19.96
CA SER A 1169 15.92 13.31 -19.62
C SER A 1169 14.42 13.48 -19.33
N THR A 1170 13.62 12.43 -19.15
CA THR A 1170 12.21 12.56 -18.79
C THR A 1170 11.75 11.52 -17.79
N LEU A 1171 12.00 10.23 -17.96
CA LEU A 1171 11.61 9.15 -17.04
C LEU A 1171 12.66 8.02 -17.03
N PRO A 1172 12.92 7.34 -15.90
CA PRO A 1172 13.63 6.08 -15.91
C PRO A 1172 12.87 5.08 -16.77
N LEU A 1173 13.50 4.64 -17.85
CA LEU A 1173 12.95 3.65 -18.74
C LEU A 1173 13.64 2.32 -18.46
N GLN A 1174 12.84 1.28 -18.36
CA GLN A 1174 13.33 -0.08 -18.49
C GLN A 1174 12.85 -0.65 -19.81
N ILE A 1175 13.81 -1.14 -20.58
CA ILE A 1175 13.55 -1.88 -21.80
C ILE A 1175 13.83 -3.35 -21.52
N GLY A 1176 13.02 -4.22 -22.09
CA GLY A 1176 13.35 -5.63 -22.19
C GLY A 1176 13.04 -6.18 -23.56
N VAL A 1177 13.70 -7.29 -23.89
CA VAL A 1177 13.51 -8.02 -25.15
C VAL A 1177 13.13 -9.45 -24.85
N PHE A 1178 12.39 -10.08 -25.75
CA PHE A 1178 12.08 -11.49 -25.63
C PHE A 1178 12.12 -12.20 -26.98
N GLY A 1179 12.44 -13.49 -26.93
CA GLY A 1179 12.18 -14.45 -28.00
C GLY A 1179 11.14 -15.45 -27.53
N GLY A 1180 10.15 -15.73 -28.37
CA GLY A 1180 8.99 -16.57 -28.05
C GLY A 1180 8.78 -17.70 -29.04
N PHE A 1181 8.16 -18.79 -28.57
CA PHE A 1181 7.70 -19.90 -29.39
C PHE A 1181 6.31 -20.35 -28.89
N ASP A 1182 5.37 -20.50 -29.83
CA ASP A 1182 4.03 -21.01 -29.54
C ASP A 1182 3.82 -22.35 -30.26
N VAL A 1183 3.06 -23.24 -29.63
CA VAL A 1183 2.59 -24.49 -30.23
C VAL A 1183 1.14 -24.75 -29.83
N GLY A 1184 0.27 -25.01 -30.78
CA GLY A 1184 -1.14 -25.12 -30.53
C GLY A 1184 -1.88 -25.98 -31.54
N ARG A 1185 -3.06 -26.44 -31.11
CA ARG A 1185 -3.92 -27.31 -31.89
C ARG A 1185 -5.39 -27.15 -31.49
N VAL A 1186 -6.29 -27.37 -32.45
CA VAL A 1186 -7.72 -27.60 -32.22
C VAL A 1186 -8.11 -29.04 -32.55
N TRP A 1187 -9.21 -29.52 -31.96
CA TRP A 1187 -9.77 -30.86 -32.19
C TRP A 1187 -11.26 -30.81 -32.48
N LEU A 1188 -11.73 -31.71 -33.36
CA LEU A 1188 -13.15 -31.99 -33.59
C LEU A 1188 -13.50 -33.44 -33.20
N LYS A 1189 -14.80 -33.73 -33.11
CA LYS A 1189 -15.29 -35.11 -32.96
C LYS A 1189 -14.91 -35.89 -34.22
N ASN A 1190 -14.22 -37.02 -34.07
CA ASN A 1190 -13.69 -37.85 -35.17
C ASN A 1190 -12.61 -37.15 -36.04
N ASP A 1191 -11.84 -36.22 -35.46
CA ASP A 1191 -10.66 -35.63 -36.11
C ASP A 1191 -9.50 -36.63 -36.22
N PHE A 1192 -8.90 -36.74 -37.41
CA PHE A 1192 -7.73 -37.59 -37.71
C PHE A 1192 -6.44 -36.79 -37.92
N SER A 1193 -6.49 -35.46 -37.87
CA SER A 1193 -5.28 -34.64 -37.99
C SER A 1193 -4.29 -35.01 -36.89
N GLU A 1194 -3.00 -35.04 -37.20
CA GLU A 1194 -1.93 -35.14 -36.20
C GLU A 1194 -1.11 -33.84 -36.12
N LYS A 1195 -1.51 -32.82 -36.89
CA LYS A 1195 -0.76 -31.57 -37.05
C LYS A 1195 -0.82 -30.71 -35.81
N TRP A 1196 0.34 -30.27 -35.33
CA TRP A 1196 0.47 -29.17 -34.38
C TRP A 1196 0.96 -27.95 -35.14
N HIS A 1197 0.31 -26.82 -34.94
CA HIS A 1197 0.76 -25.55 -35.50
C HIS A 1197 1.74 -24.91 -34.53
N ASN A 1198 2.71 -24.19 -35.07
CA ASN A 1198 3.69 -23.49 -34.27
C ASN A 1198 4.10 -22.20 -34.95
N ASP A 1199 4.56 -21.26 -34.14
CA ASP A 1199 5.23 -20.05 -34.60
C ASP A 1199 6.39 -19.71 -33.68
N TYR A 1200 7.20 -18.77 -34.12
CA TYR A 1200 8.30 -18.23 -33.34
C TYR A 1200 8.51 -16.78 -33.68
N GLY A 1201 9.03 -16.03 -32.73
CA GLY A 1201 9.19 -14.60 -32.90
C GLY A 1201 9.91 -13.96 -31.75
N GLY A 1202 9.79 -12.66 -31.68
CA GLY A 1202 10.30 -11.89 -30.58
C GLY A 1202 9.71 -10.50 -30.53
N GLY A 1203 10.17 -9.74 -29.56
CA GLY A 1203 9.65 -8.41 -29.34
C GLY A 1203 10.43 -7.67 -28.28
N LEU A 1204 9.96 -6.46 -28.01
CA LEU A 1204 10.45 -5.64 -26.91
C LEU A 1204 9.28 -5.07 -26.12
N TRP A 1205 9.52 -4.82 -24.85
CA TRP A 1205 8.61 -4.05 -24.00
C TRP A 1205 9.35 -2.87 -23.38
N ILE A 1206 8.58 -1.83 -23.08
CA ILE A 1206 9.05 -0.61 -22.44
C ILE A 1206 8.14 -0.37 -21.24
N THR A 1207 8.74 -0.10 -20.09
CA THR A 1207 8.04 0.29 -18.87
C THR A 1207 8.66 1.56 -18.30
N ALA A 1208 7.81 2.47 -17.80
CA ALA A 1208 8.24 3.70 -17.14
C ALA A 1208 7.40 3.95 -15.87
N ALA A 1209 8.08 4.24 -14.75
CA ALA A 1209 7.48 4.77 -13.51
C ALA A 1209 6.16 4.11 -13.08
N GLU A 1210 6.08 2.79 -13.21
CA GLU A 1210 4.91 1.94 -12.99
C GLU A 1210 3.57 2.26 -13.71
N SER A 1211 3.53 3.34 -14.49
CA SER A 1211 2.32 3.94 -15.04
C SER A 1211 2.22 3.85 -16.56
N LEU A 1212 3.32 3.55 -17.24
CA LEU A 1212 3.35 3.40 -18.69
C LEU A 1212 3.89 2.03 -19.09
N SER A 1213 3.19 1.35 -20.00
CA SER A 1213 3.67 0.11 -20.60
C SER A 1213 3.36 0.04 -22.10
N GLY A 1214 4.33 -0.47 -22.85
CA GLY A 1214 4.19 -0.73 -24.28
C GLY A 1214 4.83 -2.05 -24.66
N THR A 1215 4.26 -2.75 -25.64
CA THR A 1215 4.81 -3.98 -26.20
C THR A 1215 4.80 -3.94 -27.73
N PHE A 1216 5.86 -4.46 -28.34
CA PHE A 1216 6.01 -4.63 -29.78
C PHE A 1216 6.34 -6.09 -30.05
N ASN A 1217 5.62 -6.72 -30.97
CA ASN A 1217 5.72 -8.15 -31.27
C ASN A 1217 5.94 -8.37 -32.77
N LEU A 1218 6.81 -9.30 -33.11
CA LEU A 1218 7.04 -9.76 -34.47
C LEU A 1218 7.19 -11.29 -34.49
N PHE A 1219 6.19 -12.00 -35.03
CA PHE A 1219 6.12 -13.46 -35.03
C PHE A 1219 5.97 -14.01 -36.44
N ASN A 1220 6.66 -15.10 -36.74
CA ASN A 1220 6.65 -15.79 -38.02
C ASN A 1220 6.04 -17.18 -37.88
N SER A 1221 5.13 -17.50 -38.78
CA SER A 1221 4.48 -18.81 -38.89
C SER A 1221 4.66 -19.41 -40.29
N THR A 1222 4.00 -20.52 -40.57
CA THR A 1222 3.90 -21.05 -41.95
C THR A 1222 3.08 -20.14 -42.87
N GLU A 1223 2.32 -19.18 -42.32
CA GLU A 1223 1.51 -18.20 -43.05
C GLU A 1223 2.19 -16.82 -43.13
N GLY A 1224 3.47 -16.74 -42.74
CA GLY A 1224 4.28 -15.54 -42.87
C GLY A 1224 4.46 -14.75 -41.59
N LEU A 1225 4.93 -13.50 -41.75
CA LEU A 1225 5.36 -12.62 -40.69
C LEU A 1225 4.22 -11.70 -40.22
N ARG A 1226 4.07 -11.55 -38.90
CA ARG A 1226 3.00 -10.79 -38.28
C ARG A 1226 3.54 -9.81 -37.23
N PHE A 1227 3.22 -8.53 -37.39
CA PHE A 1227 3.62 -7.44 -36.49
C PHE A 1227 2.42 -6.92 -35.69
N SER A 1228 2.60 -6.71 -34.38
CA SER A 1228 1.61 -6.02 -33.55
C SER A 1228 2.28 -5.14 -32.50
N PHE A 1229 1.59 -4.07 -32.08
CA PHE A 1229 2.00 -3.29 -30.92
C PHE A 1229 0.80 -2.84 -30.10
N GLY A 1230 1.05 -2.56 -28.82
CA GLY A 1230 0.07 -1.96 -27.93
C GLY A 1230 0.76 -1.02 -26.96
N PHE A 1231 0.15 0.13 -26.73
CA PHE A 1231 0.62 1.15 -25.80
C PHE A 1231 -0.56 1.70 -25.00
N GLY A 1232 -0.41 1.76 -23.67
CA GLY A 1232 -1.44 2.23 -22.78
C GLY A 1232 -0.85 2.84 -21.51
N LEU A 1233 -1.63 3.76 -20.93
CA LEU A 1233 -1.37 4.32 -19.61
C LEU A 1233 -2.13 3.49 -18.56
N ASN A 1234 -1.39 2.97 -17.59
CA ASN A 1234 -1.92 2.33 -16.40
C ASN A 1234 -2.02 3.40 -15.32
N PHE A 1235 -3.24 3.79 -14.95
CA PHE A 1235 -3.54 4.68 -13.83
C PHE A 1235 -4.53 4.01 -12.88
#